data_AF-K7R096-F1
#
_entry.id   AF-K7R096-F1
#
_cell.length_a   1.000
_cell.length_b   1.000
_cell.length_c   1.000
_cell.angle_alpha   90.00
_cell.angle_beta   90.00
_cell.angle_gamma   90.00
#
_symmetry.space_group_name_H-M   'P 1'
#
loop_
_entity.id
_entity.type
_entity.pdbx_description
1 polymer ?
#
loop_
_entity_poly.entity_id
_entity_poly.type
_entity_poly.pdbx_seq_one_letter_code
_entity_poly.pdbx_strand_id
1 'polypeptide(L)'
;DIPQASRFLFMRNRVRMICDCYAQPVAVIQDERLPRDLSFCGSTLRAPHGCHAQYMANMGSIASLVMAVVINEKELDGDSEGQMQQKGRRLWGLVVCHHTSPRYVPFPLRYACEFLMQVFGIQLNKEVELAAQIREKQILRTQTLLCDMLLRDTPLGIVTQKPNIMDLVRCDGAALYYEENFWLLGVTPTEAQIQDIVAWLSEHHMDSTGLSTDSLVYAGYPGAESLGNAVCGIAAVRINSKDFLFWFRSHTAKEIKWGGAKHDLQERDDGKKMHPRSSFNAFLEVVKMRSLSWEDVEMDAIHSLQLILRGSRKETDGNGRNISINRQLNDLKLQEMDELNAVTNEMVRLIETATAPILAVDAYGVVNGWNRKAAELTGLSVEEVLGEPLINLVEETSAENVKRMLHLALQGVEEQNVQIELKRHGSEEDKGPVVLLVNACSSRDLKENVVGVCFVAQDVTGQKIVMDKFTRIQGDYRAIVQNPSPLIPPIFGTDECGWCSEWNSAMEKLSGWKREEIIDKMLLGEVFGTRTACCRLKGQNALTQLRIILNSSMTGQETEKFPFGFFDRHGKYVETLLSANKKLDEEGKITGVFCFLQIASPELQQALYVQHMLEQAAMKRLKALTYLRLEIKNPLYGIMFTQKMMERTDLREDQRQLVETSALCQKQILKILDDMDLESIEDGYLDLDTVEFTLGALLDAVISQGMIQSEEKGLEIGYDLPREITTTGLYGDQSRLQQILANFLVTVIQFTPAEKWVRIKVSPTKRHLGGGVYVIRIEFRITHPGPGLPEKLVQQMFNFDPDMSQEGFGLLICRKLVRLMNGDVQYLRGGGTSSFVIVVELATGQNEEC
;
A
#
# COMPACT_ATOMS: atom_id res chain seq x y z
N ASP A 1 14.29 -18.17 0.71
CA ASP A 1 14.62 -17.53 2.01
C ASP A 1 14.26 -18.36 3.24
N ILE A 2 13.02 -18.85 3.42
CA ILE A 2 12.67 -19.69 4.58
C ILE A 2 12.61 -21.18 4.20
N PRO A 3 13.48 -22.05 4.77
CA PRO A 3 13.51 -23.49 4.48
C PRO A 3 12.19 -24.21 4.82
N GLN A 4 11.85 -25.27 4.07
CA GLN A 4 10.61 -26.03 4.25
C GLN A 4 10.46 -26.58 5.69
N ALA A 5 11.55 -27.08 6.28
CA ALA A 5 11.56 -27.53 7.68
C ALA A 5 11.18 -26.40 8.67
N SER A 6 11.59 -25.16 8.40
CA SER A 6 11.21 -24.01 9.24
C SER A 6 9.75 -23.63 9.07
N ARG A 7 9.19 -23.75 7.85
CA ARG A 7 7.76 -23.53 7.59
C ARG A 7 6.89 -24.53 8.37
N PHE A 8 7.30 -25.81 8.37
CA PHE A 8 6.63 -26.84 9.18
C PHE A 8 6.68 -26.54 10.68
N LEU A 9 7.80 -26.01 11.17
CA LEU A 9 7.90 -25.60 12.58
C LEU A 9 6.95 -24.44 12.92
N PHE A 10 6.72 -23.49 12.01
CA PHE A 10 5.74 -22.41 12.22
C PHE A 10 4.29 -22.89 12.22
N MET A 11 4.00 -23.96 11.47
CA MET A 11 2.68 -24.61 11.53
C MET A 11 2.41 -25.26 12.88
N ARG A 12 3.45 -25.84 13.50
CA ARG A 12 3.36 -26.49 14.81
C ARG A 12 3.43 -25.49 15.97
N ASN A 13 4.31 -24.50 15.88
CA ASN A 13 4.50 -23.45 16.87
C ASN A 13 4.21 -22.08 16.24
N ARG A 14 2.99 -21.58 16.51
CA ARG A 14 2.44 -20.39 15.85
C ARG A 14 3.12 -19.10 16.27
N VAL A 15 3.74 -19.04 17.44
CA VAL A 15 4.43 -17.85 17.95
C VAL A 15 5.84 -18.20 18.36
N ARG A 16 6.82 -17.56 17.72
CA ARG A 16 8.24 -17.72 18.02
C ARG A 16 8.86 -16.40 18.44
N MET A 17 9.62 -16.42 19.53
CA MET A 17 10.33 -15.26 20.04
C MET A 17 11.84 -15.52 20.03
N ILE A 18 12.60 -14.50 19.65
CA ILE A 18 14.05 -14.40 19.79
C ILE A 18 14.29 -13.13 20.60
N CYS A 19 14.72 -13.27 21.85
CA CYS A 19 14.97 -12.12 22.72
C CYS A 19 16.21 -11.34 22.31
N ASP A 20 17.26 -12.06 21.93
CA ASP A 20 18.56 -11.55 21.54
C ASP A 20 19.20 -12.53 20.55
N CYS A 21 19.56 -12.04 19.37
CA CYS A 21 20.22 -12.81 18.33
C CYS A 21 21.71 -13.11 18.64
N TYR A 22 22.34 -12.35 19.54
CA TYR A 22 23.74 -12.53 19.94
C TYR A 22 23.91 -13.41 21.19
N ALA A 23 22.80 -13.85 21.81
CA ALA A 23 22.83 -14.70 22.98
C ALA A 23 23.47 -16.07 22.66
N GLN A 24 24.40 -16.50 23.53
CA GLN A 24 25.03 -17.82 23.39
C GLN A 24 24.00 -18.94 23.65
N PRO A 25 23.86 -19.92 22.75
CA PRO A 25 22.98 -21.07 22.98
C PRO A 25 23.45 -21.89 24.18
N VAL A 26 22.50 -22.29 25.03
CA VAL A 26 22.76 -23.20 26.16
C VAL A 26 22.57 -24.64 25.71
N ALA A 27 23.58 -25.48 25.91
CA ALA A 27 23.52 -26.90 25.57
C ALA A 27 22.62 -27.67 26.55
N VAL A 28 21.79 -28.57 26.02
CA VAL A 28 20.95 -29.46 26.83
C VAL A 28 21.72 -30.75 27.08
N ILE A 29 21.87 -31.12 28.36
CA ILE A 29 22.53 -32.36 28.77
C ILE A 29 21.48 -33.49 28.76
N GLN A 30 21.69 -34.50 27.92
CA GLN A 30 20.81 -35.66 27.80
C GLN A 30 21.44 -36.88 28.50
N ASP A 31 20.63 -37.65 29.24
CA ASP A 31 21.03 -38.91 29.85
C ASP A 31 21.23 -40.00 28.77
N GLU A 32 22.33 -40.73 28.82
CA GLU A 32 22.71 -41.78 27.87
C GLU A 32 21.68 -42.92 27.76
N ARG A 33 20.79 -43.06 28.74
CA ARG A 33 19.70 -44.07 28.72
C ARG A 33 18.60 -43.77 27.70
N LEU A 34 18.54 -42.56 27.15
CA LEU A 34 17.54 -42.17 26.16
C LEU A 34 18.03 -42.53 24.74
N PRO A 35 17.32 -43.40 24.00
CA PRO A 35 17.79 -43.93 22.72
C PRO A 35 17.65 -42.96 21.52
N ARG A 36 17.07 -41.78 21.72
CA ARG A 36 16.85 -40.77 20.67
C ARG A 36 17.13 -39.38 21.19
N ASP A 37 17.69 -38.54 20.34
CA ASP A 37 17.93 -37.12 20.65
C ASP A 37 16.62 -36.37 20.95
N LEU A 38 16.68 -35.47 21.93
CA LEU A 38 15.55 -34.61 22.30
C LEU A 38 15.17 -33.66 21.16
N SER A 39 13.91 -33.74 20.73
CA SER A 39 13.36 -32.83 19.70
C SER A 39 12.77 -31.56 20.33
N PHE A 40 13.31 -30.40 19.99
CA PHE A 40 12.84 -29.09 20.48
C PHE A 40 11.77 -28.45 19.60
N CYS A 41 11.09 -29.20 18.72
CA CYS A 41 10.14 -28.64 17.77
C CYS A 41 8.99 -27.86 18.43
N GLY A 42 8.56 -28.26 19.62
CA GLY A 42 7.53 -27.57 20.41
C GLY A 42 8.05 -26.55 21.42
N SER A 43 9.37 -26.38 21.55
CA SER A 43 9.95 -25.48 22.55
C SER A 43 9.94 -24.03 22.06
N THR A 44 9.46 -23.12 22.92
CA THR A 44 9.51 -21.67 22.65
C THR A 44 10.90 -21.07 22.89
N LEU A 45 11.77 -21.76 23.63
CA LEU A 45 13.13 -21.34 23.96
C LEU A 45 14.18 -21.90 22.99
N ARG A 46 13.73 -22.53 21.89
CA ARG A 46 14.64 -23.11 20.89
C ARG A 46 15.47 -22.02 20.22
N ALA A 47 16.80 -22.17 20.30
CA ALA A 47 17.75 -21.24 19.70
C ALA A 47 17.52 -21.05 18.18
N PRO A 48 17.73 -19.84 17.64
CA PRO A 48 17.76 -19.61 16.20
C PRO A 48 18.94 -20.34 15.56
N HIS A 49 18.78 -20.72 14.29
CA HIS A 49 19.90 -21.27 13.51
C HIS A 49 20.89 -20.14 13.22
N GLY A 50 22.20 -20.45 13.20
CA GLY A 50 23.26 -19.44 13.06
C GLY A 50 23.12 -18.56 11.81
N CYS A 51 22.66 -19.12 10.69
CA CYS A 51 22.41 -18.33 9.48
C CYS A 51 21.30 -17.26 9.66
N HIS A 52 20.27 -17.57 10.45
CA HIS A 52 19.18 -16.63 10.70
C HIS A 52 19.60 -15.54 11.70
N ALA A 53 20.40 -15.89 12.70
CA ALA A 53 20.99 -14.89 13.61
C ALA A 53 21.88 -13.90 12.84
N GLN A 54 22.72 -14.38 11.92
CA GLN A 54 23.53 -13.51 11.05
C GLN A 54 22.66 -12.61 10.15
N TYR A 55 21.56 -13.16 9.61
CA TYR A 55 20.63 -12.38 8.80
C TYR A 55 19.97 -11.25 9.60
N MET A 56 19.53 -11.53 10.83
CA MET A 56 18.98 -10.51 11.74
C MET A 56 20.00 -9.43 12.09
N ALA A 57 21.25 -9.83 12.36
CA ALA A 57 22.36 -8.90 12.61
C ALA A 57 22.61 -7.97 11.42
N ASN A 58 22.63 -8.52 10.19
CA ASN A 58 22.81 -7.74 8.97
C ASN A 58 21.65 -6.74 8.71
N MET A 59 20.45 -7.01 9.25
CA MET A 59 19.30 -6.10 9.19
C MET A 59 19.27 -5.06 10.31
N GLY A 60 20.18 -5.13 11.29
CA GLY A 60 20.15 -4.29 12.49
C GLY A 60 19.03 -4.67 13.49
N SER A 61 18.47 -5.87 13.39
CA SER A 61 17.46 -6.39 14.32
C SER A 61 18.11 -7.29 15.36
N ILE A 62 17.91 -6.99 16.64
CA ILE A 62 18.45 -7.77 17.78
C ILE A 62 17.41 -8.76 18.31
N ALA A 63 16.15 -8.32 18.45
CA ALA A 63 15.05 -9.17 18.89
C ALA A 63 13.99 -9.36 17.79
N SER A 64 13.30 -10.49 17.80
CA SER A 64 12.20 -10.78 16.88
C SER A 64 11.06 -11.53 17.54
N LEU A 65 9.82 -11.17 17.19
CA LEU A 65 8.61 -11.95 17.45
C LEU A 65 7.97 -12.30 16.11
N VAL A 66 7.84 -13.59 15.81
CA VAL A 66 7.24 -14.10 14.58
C VAL A 66 5.94 -14.79 14.91
N MET A 67 4.90 -14.47 14.15
CA MET A 67 3.58 -15.07 14.26
C MET A 67 3.16 -15.68 12.94
N ALA A 68 2.66 -16.91 12.97
CA ALA A 68 2.25 -17.66 11.79
C ALA A 68 0.78 -17.41 11.45
N VAL A 69 0.52 -17.03 10.20
CA VAL A 69 -0.83 -16.93 9.63
C VAL A 69 -1.12 -18.21 8.87
N VAL A 70 -2.07 -18.98 9.39
CA VAL A 70 -2.44 -20.29 8.85
C VAL A 70 -3.85 -20.21 8.29
N ILE A 71 -4.04 -20.66 7.05
CA ILE A 71 -5.35 -20.75 6.41
C ILE A 71 -5.67 -22.20 6.05
N ASN A 72 -6.95 -22.50 5.85
CA ASN A 72 -7.38 -23.81 5.39
C ASN A 72 -7.34 -23.81 3.86
N GLU A 73 -6.81 -24.87 3.27
CA GLU A 73 -6.87 -25.07 1.82
C GLU A 73 -8.11 -25.94 1.52
N LYS A 74 -8.83 -25.62 0.44
CA LYS A 74 -9.82 -26.54 -0.13
C LYS A 74 -9.04 -27.68 -0.79
N GLU A 75 -9.50 -28.91 -0.59
CA GLU A 75 -8.93 -30.09 -1.25
C GLU A 75 -8.93 -29.81 -2.77
N LEU A 76 -7.73 -29.75 -3.37
CA LEU A 76 -7.58 -29.90 -4.81
C LEU A 76 -7.74 -31.39 -5.06
N ASP A 77 -8.73 -31.76 -5.84
CA ASP A 77 -8.95 -33.13 -6.33
C ASP A 77 -7.73 -33.54 -7.15
N GLY A 78 -6.76 -34.16 -6.47
CA GLY A 78 -5.53 -34.65 -7.06
C GLY A 78 -5.25 -36.04 -6.53
N ASP A 79 -5.47 -37.04 -7.39
CA ASP A 79 -5.21 -38.46 -7.21
C ASP A 79 -3.77 -38.74 -6.74
N SER A 80 -3.54 -38.60 -5.44
CA SER A 80 -2.34 -39.12 -4.77
C SER A 80 -2.79 -40.11 -3.72
N GLU A 81 -3.10 -41.32 -4.19
CA GLU A 81 -3.30 -42.48 -3.35
C GLU A 81 -2.12 -42.63 -2.38
N GLY A 82 -2.43 -42.66 -1.08
CA GLY A 82 -1.50 -43.18 -0.08
C GLY A 82 -0.70 -42.15 0.71
N GLN A 83 -1.36 -41.16 1.33
CA GLN A 83 -0.94 -40.70 2.66
C GLN A 83 -2.08 -39.95 3.35
N MET A 84 -2.46 -40.46 4.53
CA MET A 84 -3.42 -39.86 5.45
C MET A 84 -2.93 -38.47 5.92
N GLN A 85 -3.05 -37.45 5.08
CA GLN A 85 -2.67 -36.08 5.42
C GLN A 85 -3.86 -35.38 6.08
N GLN A 86 -3.63 -34.96 7.32
CA GLN A 86 -4.53 -34.13 8.11
C GLN A 86 -5.05 -32.95 7.27
N LYS A 87 -6.39 -32.78 7.18
CA LYS A 87 -7.12 -31.58 6.73
C LYS A 87 -6.20 -30.39 6.44
N GLY A 88 -5.89 -30.15 5.17
CA GLY A 88 -4.78 -29.32 4.70
C GLY A 88 -4.78 -27.89 5.25
N ARG A 89 -4.09 -27.66 6.37
CA ARG A 89 -3.78 -26.31 6.85
C ARG A 89 -2.48 -25.88 6.17
N ARG A 90 -2.49 -24.73 5.50
CA ARG A 90 -1.29 -24.15 4.86
C ARG A 90 -0.81 -22.90 5.58
N LEU A 91 0.51 -22.72 5.63
CA LEU A 91 1.11 -21.47 6.10
C LEU A 91 0.96 -20.43 5.00
N TRP A 92 0.03 -19.49 5.16
CA TRP A 92 -0.18 -18.41 4.18
C TRP A 92 0.92 -17.37 4.27
N GLY A 93 1.32 -17.00 5.48
CA GLY A 93 2.31 -15.96 5.71
C GLY A 93 2.78 -15.86 7.15
N LEU A 94 3.67 -14.91 7.39
CA LEU A 94 4.23 -14.61 8.70
C LEU A 94 4.10 -13.12 8.99
N VAL A 95 3.72 -12.78 10.21
CA VAL A 95 3.83 -11.42 10.75
C VAL A 95 5.09 -11.37 11.60
N VAL A 96 6.07 -10.57 11.17
CA VAL A 96 7.38 -10.48 11.80
C VAL A 96 7.55 -9.11 12.45
N CYS A 97 7.72 -9.08 13.76
CA CYS A 97 8.04 -7.88 14.51
C CYS A 97 9.55 -7.86 14.80
N HIS A 98 10.22 -6.80 14.37
CA HIS A 98 11.65 -6.58 14.63
C HIS A 98 11.86 -5.53 15.72
N HIS A 99 12.90 -5.71 16.54
CA HIS A 99 13.34 -4.70 17.50
C HIS A 99 14.86 -4.52 17.42
N THR A 100 15.31 -3.27 17.57
CA THR A 100 16.73 -2.90 17.55
C THR A 100 17.42 -3.12 18.89
N SER A 101 16.68 -3.46 19.95
CA SER A 101 17.21 -3.80 21.27
C SER A 101 16.70 -5.17 21.73
N PRO A 102 17.40 -5.85 22.66
CA PRO A 102 16.93 -7.09 23.25
C PRO A 102 15.57 -6.91 23.92
N ARG A 103 14.59 -7.77 23.62
CA ARG A 103 13.23 -7.64 24.16
C ARG A 103 12.60 -8.99 24.44
N TYR A 104 12.18 -9.17 25.70
CA TYR A 104 11.41 -10.32 26.14
C TYR A 104 9.91 -10.02 26.10
N VAL A 105 9.12 -10.97 25.58
CA VAL A 105 7.65 -10.86 25.49
C VAL A 105 7.00 -11.88 26.43
N PRO A 106 6.29 -11.42 27.49
CA PRO A 106 5.59 -12.29 28.43
C PRO A 106 4.57 -13.21 27.76
N PHE A 107 4.32 -14.38 28.37
CA PHE A 107 3.36 -15.36 27.86
C PHE A 107 1.95 -14.80 27.60
N PRO A 108 1.34 -13.99 28.49
CA PRO A 108 -0.01 -13.45 28.23
C PRO A 108 -0.11 -12.63 26.95
N LEU A 109 0.92 -11.83 26.65
CA LEU A 109 1.00 -11.06 25.40
C LEU A 109 1.19 -11.97 24.19
N ARG A 110 2.03 -13.00 24.29
CA ARG A 110 2.22 -13.98 23.20
C ARG A 110 0.92 -14.74 22.90
N TYR A 111 0.17 -15.12 23.94
CA TYR A 111 -1.12 -15.79 23.79
C TYR A 111 -2.16 -14.86 23.13
N ALA A 112 -2.24 -13.60 23.56
CA ALA A 112 -3.12 -12.61 22.92
C ALA A 112 -2.77 -12.38 21.44
N CYS A 113 -1.47 -12.33 21.12
CA CYS A 113 -0.99 -12.24 19.74
C CYS A 113 -1.35 -13.48 18.91
N GLU A 114 -1.17 -14.67 19.48
CA GLU A 114 -1.56 -15.93 18.83
C GLU A 114 -3.05 -15.93 18.50
N PHE A 115 -3.90 -15.52 19.45
CA PHE A 115 -5.33 -15.45 19.26
C PHE A 115 -5.71 -14.45 18.16
N LEU A 116 -5.14 -13.25 18.17
CA LEU A 116 -5.38 -12.24 17.14
C LEU A 116 -5.00 -12.74 15.74
N MET A 117 -3.92 -13.52 15.63
CA MET A 117 -3.49 -14.12 14.37
C MET A 117 -4.42 -15.24 13.89
N GLN A 118 -5.08 -15.96 14.81
CA GLN A 118 -6.13 -16.91 14.45
C GLN A 118 -7.35 -16.21 13.87
N VAL A 119 -7.82 -15.14 14.52
CA VAL A 119 -8.94 -14.32 14.01
C VAL A 119 -8.59 -13.72 12.65
N PHE A 120 -7.38 -13.17 12.51
CA PHE A 120 -6.88 -12.64 11.25
C PHE A 120 -6.84 -13.71 10.15
N GLY A 121 -6.34 -14.91 10.44
CA GLY A 121 -6.28 -16.02 9.49
C GLY A 121 -7.67 -16.44 8.99
N ILE A 122 -8.69 -16.39 9.84
CA ILE A 122 -10.08 -16.69 9.46
C ILE A 122 -10.65 -15.60 8.56
N GLN A 123 -10.50 -14.32 8.94
CA GLN A 123 -10.96 -13.21 8.11
C GLN A 123 -10.29 -13.22 6.74
N LEU A 124 -8.98 -13.46 6.71
CA LEU A 124 -8.21 -13.58 5.48
C LEU A 124 -8.72 -14.73 4.61
N ASN A 125 -9.03 -15.88 5.21
CA ASN A 125 -9.59 -17.01 4.45
C ASN A 125 -10.95 -16.64 3.82
N LYS A 126 -11.81 -15.92 4.56
CA LYS A 126 -13.09 -15.41 4.04
C LYS A 126 -12.89 -14.45 2.87
N GLU A 127 -11.99 -13.47 2.99
CA GLU A 127 -11.70 -12.52 1.91
C GLU A 127 -11.14 -13.20 0.67
N VAL A 128 -10.23 -14.18 0.84
CA VAL A 128 -9.65 -14.95 -0.26
C VAL A 128 -10.73 -15.80 -0.95
N GLU A 129 -11.60 -16.48 -0.19
CA GLU A 129 -12.71 -17.26 -0.75
C GLU A 129 -13.73 -16.38 -1.46
N LEU A 130 -14.10 -15.23 -0.89
CA LEU A 130 -15.02 -14.28 -1.49
C LEU A 130 -14.46 -13.69 -2.79
N ALA A 131 -13.17 -13.32 -2.79
CA ALA A 131 -12.48 -12.87 -4.00
C ALA A 131 -12.46 -13.95 -5.09
N ALA A 132 -12.26 -15.22 -4.72
CA ALA A 132 -12.33 -16.35 -5.66
C ALA A 132 -13.74 -16.52 -6.24
N GLN A 133 -14.79 -16.46 -5.41
CA GLN A 133 -16.19 -16.55 -5.86
C GLN A 133 -16.59 -15.39 -6.79
N ILE A 134 -16.18 -14.16 -6.46
CA ILE A 134 -16.43 -13.00 -7.32
C ILE A 134 -15.76 -13.20 -8.69
N ARG A 135 -14.52 -13.70 -8.70
CA ARG A 135 -13.78 -13.98 -9.93
C ARG A 135 -14.48 -15.05 -10.77
N GLU A 136 -14.85 -16.18 -10.18
CA GLU A 136 -15.58 -17.25 -10.87
C GLU A 136 -16.89 -16.75 -11.49
N LYS A 137 -17.67 -15.96 -10.75
CA LYS A 137 -18.90 -15.33 -11.25
C LYS A 137 -18.63 -14.36 -12.40
N GLN A 138 -17.54 -13.59 -12.35
CA GLN A 138 -17.13 -12.70 -13.44
C GLN A 138 -16.73 -13.48 -14.69
N ILE A 139 -15.98 -14.57 -14.54
CA ILE A 139 -15.59 -15.46 -15.63
C ILE A 139 -16.84 -16.03 -16.29
N LEU A 140 -17.76 -16.63 -15.53
CA LEU A 140 -19.02 -17.19 -16.03
C LEU A 140 -19.89 -16.15 -16.75
N ARG A 141 -20.01 -14.94 -16.19
CA ARG A 141 -20.77 -13.85 -16.82
C ARG A 141 -20.16 -13.42 -18.14
N THR A 142 -18.84 -13.30 -18.19
CA THR A 142 -18.10 -12.91 -19.40
C THR A 142 -18.20 -14.01 -20.44
N GLN A 143 -18.00 -15.27 -20.05
CA GLN A 143 -18.19 -16.44 -20.89
C GLN A 143 -19.58 -16.44 -21.53
N THR A 144 -20.64 -16.26 -20.73
CA THR A 144 -22.02 -16.24 -21.24
C THR A 144 -22.24 -15.14 -22.30
N LEU A 145 -21.66 -13.96 -22.10
CA LEU A 145 -21.73 -12.87 -23.07
C LEU A 145 -20.95 -13.19 -24.36
N LEU A 146 -19.74 -13.75 -24.24
CA LEU A 146 -18.95 -14.17 -25.40
C LEU A 146 -19.63 -15.29 -26.19
N CYS A 147 -20.30 -16.22 -25.50
CA CYS A 147 -21.10 -17.27 -26.13
C CYS A 147 -22.31 -16.71 -26.90
N ASP A 148 -23.06 -15.76 -26.32
CA ASP A 148 -24.19 -15.10 -27.01
C ASP A 148 -23.71 -14.32 -28.25
N MET A 149 -22.55 -13.67 -28.16
CA MET A 149 -21.93 -12.99 -29.30
C MET A 149 -21.54 -13.97 -30.42
N LEU A 150 -20.95 -15.10 -30.05
CA LEU A 150 -20.55 -16.16 -31.00
C LEU A 150 -21.72 -16.83 -31.71
N LEU A 151 -22.88 -16.92 -31.07
CA LEU A 151 -24.09 -17.48 -31.67
C LEU A 151 -24.76 -16.50 -32.65
N ARG A 152 -24.46 -15.19 -32.55
CA ARG A 152 -25.08 -14.13 -33.38
C ARG A 152 -24.20 -13.64 -34.52
N ASP A 153 -22.89 -13.55 -34.32
CA ASP A 153 -21.91 -13.01 -35.26
C ASP A 153 -20.78 -14.00 -35.60
N THR A 154 -20.03 -13.74 -36.68
CA THR A 154 -18.78 -14.44 -37.02
C THR A 154 -17.74 -14.36 -35.88
N PRO A 155 -16.80 -15.33 -35.77
CA PRO A 155 -15.83 -15.44 -34.66
C PRO A 155 -14.92 -14.21 -34.40
N LEU A 156 -14.96 -13.20 -35.27
CA LEU A 156 -14.31 -11.90 -35.09
C LEU A 156 -14.92 -11.05 -33.95
N GLY A 157 -16.17 -11.30 -33.56
CA GLY A 157 -16.86 -10.53 -32.52
C GLY A 157 -16.15 -10.57 -31.16
N ILE A 158 -15.53 -11.71 -30.83
CA ILE A 158 -14.86 -11.93 -29.52
C ILE A 158 -13.56 -11.12 -29.35
N VAL A 159 -12.97 -10.66 -30.45
CA VAL A 159 -11.73 -9.88 -30.45
C VAL A 159 -12.04 -8.38 -30.59
N THR A 160 -13.04 -8.04 -31.42
CA THR A 160 -13.31 -6.65 -31.83
C THR A 160 -14.25 -5.90 -30.89
N GLN A 161 -15.15 -6.60 -30.20
CA GLN A 161 -16.13 -5.99 -29.30
C GLN A 161 -15.72 -6.16 -27.82
N LYS A 162 -16.42 -5.43 -26.93
CA LYS A 162 -16.22 -5.53 -25.47
C LYS A 162 -17.47 -6.13 -24.82
N PRO A 163 -17.33 -7.11 -23.90
CA PRO A 163 -16.08 -7.70 -23.39
C PRO A 163 -15.35 -8.55 -24.45
N ASN A 164 -14.03 -8.67 -24.34
CA ASN A 164 -13.19 -9.42 -25.28
C ASN A 164 -12.59 -10.69 -24.64
N ILE A 165 -11.86 -11.50 -25.43
CA ILE A 165 -11.18 -12.71 -24.95
C ILE A 165 -10.15 -12.49 -23.82
N MET A 166 -9.57 -11.28 -23.68
CA MET A 166 -8.68 -10.97 -22.55
C MET A 166 -9.44 -10.72 -21.25
N ASP A 167 -10.71 -10.31 -21.32
CA ASP A 167 -11.53 -10.09 -20.12
C ASP A 167 -12.01 -11.40 -19.49
N LEU A 168 -11.90 -12.52 -20.21
CA LEU A 168 -12.27 -13.85 -19.73
C LEU A 168 -11.28 -14.40 -18.70
N VAL A 169 -9.98 -14.16 -18.89
CA VAL A 169 -8.90 -14.76 -18.10
C VAL A 169 -7.84 -13.71 -17.83
N ARG A 170 -7.24 -13.71 -16.62
CA ARG A 170 -6.19 -12.74 -16.30
C ARG A 170 -4.95 -13.01 -17.15
N CYS A 171 -4.77 -12.23 -18.21
CA CYS A 171 -3.68 -12.35 -19.18
C CYS A 171 -3.14 -10.97 -19.57
N ASP A 172 -1.91 -10.94 -20.07
CA ASP A 172 -1.28 -9.70 -20.57
C ASP A 172 -1.56 -9.51 -22.07
N GLY A 173 -1.90 -10.59 -22.79
CA GLY A 173 -2.24 -10.55 -24.20
C GLY A 173 -3.10 -11.73 -24.70
N ALA A 174 -4.01 -11.39 -25.61
CA ALA A 174 -4.87 -12.19 -26.49
C ALA A 174 -4.30 -12.44 -27.91
N ALA A 175 -4.36 -13.63 -28.52
CA ALA A 175 -4.28 -13.72 -29.99
C ALA A 175 -5.21 -14.77 -30.61
N LEU A 176 -5.86 -14.42 -31.73
CA LEU A 176 -6.66 -15.33 -32.55
C LEU A 176 -6.00 -15.50 -33.92
N TYR A 177 -5.77 -16.75 -34.32
CA TYR A 177 -5.35 -17.14 -35.66
C TYR A 177 -6.50 -17.85 -36.35
N TYR A 178 -7.07 -17.20 -37.37
CA TYR A 178 -8.27 -17.65 -38.06
C TYR A 178 -8.20 -17.31 -39.55
N GLU A 179 -8.42 -18.31 -40.43
CA GLU A 179 -8.40 -18.14 -41.90
C GLU A 179 -7.14 -17.40 -42.42
N GLU A 180 -5.96 -17.82 -41.97
CA GLU A 180 -4.64 -17.25 -42.32
C GLU A 180 -4.42 -15.79 -41.86
N ASN A 181 -5.33 -15.21 -41.07
CA ASN A 181 -5.20 -13.87 -40.50
C ASN A 181 -4.90 -13.90 -39.00
N PHE A 182 -4.11 -12.93 -38.54
CA PHE A 182 -3.76 -12.76 -37.12
C PHE A 182 -4.50 -11.57 -36.51
N TRP A 183 -5.05 -11.79 -35.32
CA TRP A 183 -5.65 -10.74 -34.51
C TRP A 183 -4.98 -10.72 -33.14
N LEU A 184 -4.24 -9.65 -32.86
CA LEU A 184 -3.43 -9.50 -31.65
C LEU A 184 -4.02 -8.46 -30.69
N LEU A 185 -4.08 -8.78 -29.40
CA LEU A 185 -4.59 -7.91 -28.35
C LEU A 185 -3.60 -7.88 -27.18
N GLY A 186 -3.21 -6.70 -26.71
CA GLY A 186 -2.30 -6.55 -25.56
C GLY A 186 -0.85 -6.93 -25.87
N VAL A 187 -0.15 -7.50 -24.89
CA VAL A 187 1.26 -7.91 -25.00
C VAL A 187 1.34 -9.31 -25.60
N THR A 188 1.68 -9.38 -26.88
CA THR A 188 1.74 -10.63 -27.66
C THR A 188 3.08 -10.77 -28.38
N PRO A 189 3.50 -12.00 -28.72
CA PRO A 189 4.62 -12.22 -29.64
C PRO A 189 4.30 -11.68 -31.04
N THR A 190 5.33 -11.46 -31.85
CA THR A 190 5.15 -11.04 -33.26
C THR A 190 4.47 -12.14 -34.09
N GLU A 191 3.81 -11.78 -35.19
CA GLU A 191 3.10 -12.74 -36.06
C GLU A 191 3.99 -13.91 -36.52
N ALA A 192 5.25 -13.62 -36.87
CA ALA A 192 6.23 -14.64 -37.25
C ALA A 192 6.55 -15.62 -36.10
N GLN A 193 6.60 -15.12 -34.86
CA GLN A 193 6.81 -15.96 -33.67
C GLN A 193 5.56 -16.79 -33.35
N ILE A 194 4.37 -16.26 -33.55
CA ILE A 194 3.12 -17.02 -33.37
C ILE A 194 3.03 -18.14 -34.39
N GLN A 195 3.42 -17.90 -35.66
CA GLN A 195 3.51 -18.95 -36.67
C GLN A 195 4.48 -20.08 -36.28
N ASP A 196 5.64 -19.72 -35.71
CA ASP A 196 6.62 -20.70 -35.23
C ASP A 196 6.06 -21.52 -34.05
N ILE A 197 5.34 -20.88 -33.12
CA ILE A 197 4.65 -21.57 -32.02
C ILE A 197 3.55 -22.50 -32.56
N VAL A 198 2.77 -22.09 -33.56
CA VAL A 198 1.75 -22.94 -34.22
C VAL A 198 2.41 -24.17 -34.87
N ALA A 199 3.54 -23.98 -35.56
CA ALA A 199 4.30 -25.08 -36.17
C ALA A 199 4.81 -26.06 -35.12
N TRP A 200 5.39 -25.57 -34.03
CA TRP A 200 5.86 -26.38 -32.90
C TRP A 200 4.73 -27.17 -32.22
N LEU A 201 3.60 -26.52 -31.92
CA LEU A 201 2.39 -27.17 -31.38
C LEU A 201 1.84 -28.23 -32.34
N SER A 202 1.99 -28.01 -33.64
CA SER A 202 1.56 -28.96 -34.67
C SER A 202 2.52 -30.14 -34.85
N GLU A 203 3.77 -30.03 -34.42
CA GLU A 203 4.75 -31.12 -34.55
C GLU A 203 4.81 -31.99 -33.30
N HIS A 204 4.79 -31.38 -32.11
CA HIS A 204 5.06 -32.05 -30.83
C HIS A 204 3.79 -32.33 -30.00
N HIS A 205 2.67 -31.66 -30.29
CA HIS A 205 1.41 -31.76 -29.55
C HIS A 205 0.22 -32.06 -30.49
N MET A 206 0.34 -33.14 -31.27
CA MET A 206 -0.71 -33.55 -32.22
C MET A 206 -1.98 -34.08 -31.53
N ASP A 207 -1.82 -34.82 -30.42
CA ASP A 207 -2.89 -35.58 -29.78
C ASP A 207 -3.71 -34.76 -28.75
N SER A 208 -3.29 -33.54 -28.41
CA SER A 208 -3.99 -32.70 -27.43
C SER A 208 -4.86 -31.61 -28.08
N THR A 209 -5.97 -31.28 -27.45
CA THR A 209 -6.88 -30.18 -27.83
C THR A 209 -6.33 -28.79 -27.52
N GLY A 210 -5.24 -28.71 -26.75
CA GLY A 210 -4.54 -27.49 -26.37
C GLY A 210 -3.27 -27.77 -25.56
N LEU A 211 -2.58 -26.70 -25.15
CA LEU A 211 -1.41 -26.70 -24.26
C LEU A 211 -1.52 -25.54 -23.28
N SER A 212 -1.37 -25.80 -21.98
CA SER A 212 -1.13 -24.77 -20.96
C SER A 212 0.26 -24.97 -20.35
N THR A 213 1.04 -23.89 -20.30
CA THR A 213 2.36 -23.88 -19.66
C THR A 213 2.63 -22.54 -18.99
N ASP A 214 3.29 -22.59 -17.84
CA ASP A 214 3.83 -21.43 -17.12
C ASP A 214 5.22 -21.02 -17.64
N SER A 215 5.88 -21.87 -18.45
CA SER A 215 7.20 -21.61 -19.00
C SER A 215 7.44 -22.34 -20.33
N LEU A 216 7.53 -21.57 -21.41
CA LEU A 216 7.88 -22.09 -22.74
C LEU A 216 9.26 -22.76 -22.80
N VAL A 217 10.20 -22.29 -21.96
CA VAL A 217 11.55 -22.85 -21.90
C VAL A 217 11.52 -24.28 -21.34
N TYR A 218 10.79 -24.51 -20.25
CA TYR A 218 10.63 -25.84 -19.68
C TYR A 218 9.70 -26.74 -20.49
N ALA A 219 8.78 -26.16 -21.27
CA ALA A 219 7.96 -26.88 -22.23
C ALA A 219 8.75 -27.40 -23.46
N GLY A 220 9.99 -26.93 -23.65
CA GLY A 220 10.87 -27.40 -24.72
C GLY A 220 10.72 -26.66 -26.06
N TYR A 221 10.15 -25.44 -26.05
CA TYR A 221 10.06 -24.63 -27.28
C TYR A 221 11.44 -24.03 -27.65
N PRO A 222 12.00 -24.33 -28.84
CA PRO A 222 13.35 -23.92 -29.22
C PRO A 222 13.53 -22.41 -29.39
N GLY A 223 12.47 -21.67 -29.73
CA GLY A 223 12.50 -20.21 -29.88
C GLY A 223 12.35 -19.42 -28.58
N ALA A 224 12.28 -20.08 -27.42
CA ALA A 224 11.89 -19.45 -26.16
C ALA A 224 12.83 -18.31 -25.71
N GLU A 225 14.14 -18.43 -25.95
CA GLU A 225 15.10 -17.38 -25.59
C GLU A 225 14.92 -16.08 -26.41
N SER A 226 14.35 -16.19 -27.62
CA SER A 226 14.11 -15.05 -28.52
C SER A 226 12.86 -14.24 -28.17
N LEU A 227 11.92 -14.82 -27.42
CA LEU A 227 10.69 -14.16 -26.95
C LEU A 227 10.96 -13.18 -25.79
N GLY A 228 12.13 -13.27 -25.17
CA GLY A 228 12.59 -12.38 -24.10
C GLY A 228 11.66 -12.38 -22.87
N ASN A 229 11.66 -11.28 -22.12
CA ASN A 229 10.86 -11.12 -20.89
C ASN A 229 9.38 -10.78 -21.15
N ALA A 230 8.95 -10.72 -22.42
CA ALA A 230 7.62 -10.26 -22.79
C ALA A 230 6.54 -11.33 -22.57
N VAL A 231 6.84 -12.60 -22.85
CA VAL A 231 5.91 -13.73 -22.78
C VAL A 231 6.64 -14.96 -22.25
N CYS A 232 6.13 -15.53 -21.15
CA CYS A 232 6.69 -16.75 -20.54
C CYS A 232 5.68 -17.88 -20.45
N GLY A 233 4.42 -17.55 -20.14
CA GLY A 233 3.32 -18.51 -20.07
C GLY A 233 2.40 -18.43 -21.27
N ILE A 234 1.93 -19.58 -21.73
CA ILE A 234 0.99 -19.72 -22.84
C ILE A 234 -0.15 -20.66 -22.42
N ALA A 235 -1.38 -20.27 -22.73
CA ALA A 235 -2.50 -21.17 -22.90
C ALA A 235 -2.93 -21.12 -24.37
N ALA A 236 -2.72 -22.22 -25.10
CA ALA A 236 -2.99 -22.35 -26.52
C ALA A 236 -4.07 -23.39 -26.74
N VAL A 237 -5.06 -23.06 -27.56
CA VAL A 237 -6.20 -23.94 -27.81
C VAL A 237 -6.48 -24.06 -29.30
N ARG A 238 -6.62 -25.31 -29.75
CA ARG A 238 -6.81 -25.64 -31.16
C ARG A 238 -8.30 -25.67 -31.50
N ILE A 239 -8.78 -24.73 -32.31
CA ILE A 239 -10.16 -24.74 -32.79
C ILE A 239 -10.30 -25.83 -33.87
N ASN A 240 -9.47 -25.75 -34.92
CA ASN A 240 -9.41 -26.71 -36.05
C ASN A 240 -7.95 -27.15 -36.32
N SER A 241 -7.73 -27.99 -37.33
CA SER A 241 -6.36 -28.34 -37.78
C SER A 241 -5.51 -27.13 -38.20
N LYS A 242 -6.15 -25.98 -38.51
CA LYS A 242 -5.47 -24.74 -38.92
C LYS A 242 -5.68 -23.54 -37.99
N ASP A 243 -6.75 -23.49 -37.19
CA ASP A 243 -7.11 -22.29 -36.42
C ASP A 243 -6.78 -22.46 -34.93
N PHE A 244 -6.21 -21.42 -34.32
CA PHE A 244 -5.74 -21.44 -32.93
C PHE A 244 -6.11 -20.16 -32.17
N LEU A 245 -6.34 -20.32 -30.86
CA LEU A 245 -6.56 -19.23 -29.92
C LEU A 245 -5.49 -19.28 -28.83
N PHE A 246 -4.90 -18.13 -28.51
CA PHE A 246 -3.78 -18.01 -27.59
C PHE A 246 -4.04 -16.99 -26.50
N TRP A 247 -3.62 -17.30 -25.29
CA TRP A 247 -3.46 -16.37 -24.19
C TRP A 247 -2.02 -16.36 -23.70
N PHE A 248 -1.50 -15.17 -23.44
CA PHE A 248 -0.11 -14.94 -23.06
C PHE A 248 -0.02 -14.28 -21.68
N ARG A 249 0.95 -14.73 -20.89
CA ARG A 249 1.34 -14.12 -19.61
C ARG A 249 2.82 -13.78 -19.62
N SER A 250 3.14 -12.59 -19.14
CA SER A 250 4.51 -12.13 -18.93
C SER A 250 5.12 -12.76 -17.66
N HIS A 251 6.44 -12.60 -17.49
CA HIS A 251 7.17 -13.14 -16.35
C HIS A 251 6.75 -12.49 -15.01
N THR A 252 6.70 -13.29 -13.96
CA THR A 252 6.23 -12.88 -12.62
C THR A 252 7.13 -11.81 -11.97
N ALA A 253 8.39 -11.66 -12.40
CA ALA A 253 9.34 -10.72 -11.78
C ALA A 253 8.95 -9.23 -11.95
N LYS A 254 8.09 -8.90 -12.93
CA LYS A 254 7.64 -7.50 -13.18
C LYS A 254 6.77 -6.95 -12.05
N GLU A 255 6.09 -7.79 -11.27
CA GLU A 255 5.18 -7.38 -10.19
C GLU A 255 5.85 -7.35 -8.80
N ILE A 256 7.01 -7.99 -8.61
CA ILE A 256 7.59 -8.15 -7.27
C ILE A 256 8.57 -7.00 -6.94
N LYS A 257 8.16 -6.09 -6.05
CA LYS A 257 9.04 -5.08 -5.45
C LYS A 257 9.84 -5.69 -4.30
N TRP A 258 11.12 -5.93 -4.52
CA TRP A 258 12.01 -6.52 -3.51
C TRP A 258 12.64 -5.45 -2.62
N GLY A 259 12.69 -5.69 -1.30
CA GLY A 259 13.37 -4.84 -0.33
C GLY A 259 14.82 -5.30 -0.09
N GLY A 260 15.82 -4.46 -0.42
CA GLY A 260 17.23 -4.71 -0.13
C GLY A 260 18.21 -4.07 -1.12
N ALA A 261 19.40 -3.69 -0.65
CA ALA A 261 20.47 -3.10 -1.47
C ALA A 261 21.03 -4.08 -2.52
N LYS A 262 21.47 -3.53 -3.67
CA LYS A 262 22.09 -4.24 -4.80
C LYS A 262 23.24 -5.16 -4.32
N HIS A 263 23.27 -6.38 -4.86
CA HIS A 263 24.28 -7.38 -4.56
C HIS A 263 25.59 -7.13 -5.33
N ASP A 264 26.72 -7.44 -4.69
CA ASP A 264 27.99 -7.66 -5.40
C ASP A 264 28.01 -9.04 -6.06
N LEU A 265 28.37 -9.09 -7.35
CA LEU A 265 28.35 -10.29 -8.21
C LEU A 265 29.39 -11.37 -7.82
N GLN A 266 30.23 -11.12 -6.81
CA GLN A 266 31.38 -11.97 -6.47
C GLN A 266 31.13 -13.00 -5.34
N GLU A 267 29.99 -12.94 -4.64
CA GLU A 267 29.68 -13.91 -3.58
C GLU A 267 29.10 -15.22 -4.17
N ARG A 268 29.87 -16.32 -4.08
CA ARG A 268 29.43 -17.68 -4.47
C ARG A 268 29.06 -18.52 -3.25
N ASP A 269 28.15 -19.47 -3.46
CA ASP A 269 27.69 -20.41 -2.44
C ASP A 269 28.75 -21.49 -2.20
N ASP A 270 29.53 -21.34 -1.13
CA ASP A 270 30.33 -22.43 -0.57
C ASP A 270 29.35 -23.43 0.05
N GLY A 271 28.93 -24.48 -0.67
CA GLY A 271 27.87 -25.44 -0.28
C GLY A 271 27.94 -26.13 1.10
N LYS A 272 28.85 -25.71 1.99
CA LYS A 272 28.92 -26.02 3.43
C LYS A 272 28.32 -24.93 4.34
N LYS A 273 28.09 -23.70 3.85
CA LYS A 273 27.53 -22.57 4.62
C LYS A 273 26.43 -21.88 3.82
N MET A 274 25.16 -22.03 4.25
CA MET A 274 24.05 -21.26 3.68
C MET A 274 24.26 -19.76 3.91
N HIS A 275 24.56 -19.01 2.85
CA HIS A 275 24.52 -17.56 2.86
C HIS A 275 23.08 -17.06 2.60
N PRO A 276 22.59 -16.03 3.32
CA PRO A 276 21.19 -15.63 3.24
C PRO A 276 20.71 -15.13 1.88
N ARG A 277 21.61 -14.81 0.93
CA ARG A 277 21.27 -14.16 -0.34
C ARG A 277 21.85 -14.80 -1.62
N SER A 278 22.67 -15.84 -1.52
CA SER A 278 23.12 -16.62 -2.71
C SER A 278 21.97 -17.42 -3.33
N SER A 279 21.15 -18.06 -2.49
CA SER A 279 19.91 -18.74 -2.91
C SER A 279 18.87 -17.83 -3.56
N PHE A 280 18.97 -16.52 -3.32
CA PHE A 280 18.08 -15.50 -3.87
C PHE A 280 18.34 -15.27 -5.37
N ASN A 281 19.60 -15.33 -5.84
CA ASN A 281 19.91 -15.16 -7.26
C ASN A 281 19.44 -16.35 -8.10
N ALA A 282 19.64 -17.58 -7.60
CA ALA A 282 19.10 -18.78 -8.24
C ALA A 282 17.57 -18.76 -8.31
N PHE A 283 16.90 -18.22 -7.29
CA PHE A 283 15.45 -18.01 -7.31
C PHE A 283 15.04 -16.94 -8.32
N LEU A 284 15.77 -15.82 -8.42
CA LEU A 284 15.51 -14.78 -9.43
C LEU A 284 15.63 -15.30 -10.86
N GLU A 285 16.61 -16.18 -11.15
CA GLU A 285 16.74 -16.82 -12.46
C GLU A 285 15.54 -17.71 -12.78
N VAL A 286 15.04 -18.49 -11.82
CA VAL A 286 13.84 -19.32 -12.01
C VAL A 286 12.57 -18.47 -12.19
N VAL A 287 12.39 -17.40 -11.41
CA VAL A 287 11.20 -16.54 -11.47
C VAL A 287 11.15 -15.71 -12.76
N LYS A 288 12.30 -15.35 -13.34
CA LYS A 288 12.35 -14.69 -14.65
C LYS A 288 11.84 -15.57 -15.79
N MET A 289 11.94 -16.89 -15.65
CA MET A 289 11.60 -17.85 -16.70
C MET A 289 10.19 -18.44 -16.55
N ARG A 290 9.37 -17.94 -15.61
CA ARG A 290 8.02 -18.45 -15.32
C ARG A 290 6.99 -17.33 -15.20
N SER A 291 5.78 -17.58 -15.69
CA SER A 291 4.59 -16.76 -15.44
C SER A 291 3.81 -17.22 -14.21
N LEU A 292 2.73 -16.52 -13.90
CA LEU A 292 1.68 -17.04 -13.01
C LEU A 292 1.05 -18.30 -13.62
N SER A 293 0.83 -19.32 -12.79
CA SER A 293 0.17 -20.57 -13.17
C SER A 293 -1.28 -20.33 -13.58
N TRP A 294 -1.74 -21.05 -14.61
CA TRP A 294 -3.15 -21.04 -15.03
C TRP A 294 -4.00 -21.75 -13.97
N GLU A 295 -5.08 -21.11 -13.53
CA GLU A 295 -6.02 -21.70 -12.57
C GLU A 295 -7.01 -22.63 -13.30
N ASP A 296 -7.51 -23.68 -12.63
CA ASP A 296 -8.40 -24.67 -13.26
C ASP A 296 -9.69 -24.03 -13.81
N VAL A 297 -10.26 -23.08 -13.06
CA VAL A 297 -11.46 -22.31 -13.47
C VAL A 297 -11.21 -21.50 -14.74
N GLU A 298 -9.99 -20.98 -14.94
CA GLU A 298 -9.61 -20.28 -16.16
C GLU A 298 -9.52 -21.24 -17.35
N MET A 299 -8.94 -22.43 -17.13
CA MET A 299 -8.82 -23.46 -18.15
C MET A 299 -10.17 -24.04 -18.56
N ASP A 300 -11.09 -24.24 -17.62
CA ASP A 300 -12.45 -24.69 -17.91
C ASP A 300 -13.23 -23.68 -18.76
N ALA A 301 -13.08 -22.39 -18.48
CA ALA A 301 -13.69 -21.33 -19.28
C ALA A 301 -13.11 -21.28 -20.71
N ILE A 302 -11.79 -21.46 -20.83
CA ILE A 302 -11.08 -21.54 -22.11
C ILE A 302 -11.56 -22.76 -22.93
N HIS A 303 -11.62 -23.95 -22.32
CA HIS A 303 -12.08 -25.17 -22.98
C HIS A 303 -13.55 -25.09 -23.39
N SER A 304 -14.39 -24.46 -22.58
CA SER A 304 -15.80 -24.25 -22.91
C SER A 304 -15.95 -23.40 -24.17
N LEU A 305 -15.16 -22.32 -24.29
CA LEU A 305 -15.18 -21.45 -25.47
C LEU A 305 -14.68 -22.17 -26.73
N GLN A 306 -13.70 -23.07 -26.59
CA GLN A 306 -13.24 -23.95 -27.67
C GLN A 306 -14.35 -24.86 -28.20
N LEU A 307 -15.09 -25.53 -27.31
CA LEU A 307 -16.16 -26.44 -27.70
C LEU A 307 -17.27 -25.71 -28.47
N ILE A 308 -17.59 -24.49 -28.06
CA ILE A 308 -18.61 -23.67 -28.70
C ILE A 308 -18.15 -23.18 -30.08
N LEU A 309 -16.90 -22.75 -30.21
CA LEU A 309 -16.30 -22.38 -31.50
C LEU A 309 -16.24 -23.55 -32.50
N ARG A 310 -16.08 -24.78 -32.00
CA ARG A 310 -16.20 -25.99 -32.84
C ARG A 310 -17.64 -26.28 -33.24
N GLY A 311 -18.60 -26.02 -32.35
CA GLY A 311 -20.02 -26.30 -32.59
C GLY A 311 -20.75 -25.28 -33.48
N SER A 312 -20.29 -24.03 -33.59
CA SER A 312 -20.98 -22.97 -34.31
C SER A 312 -20.90 -23.05 -35.86
N ARG A 313 -20.20 -24.06 -36.42
CA ARG A 313 -20.07 -24.21 -37.87
C ARG A 313 -21.01 -25.30 -38.44
N LYS A 314 -22.06 -24.85 -39.15
CA LYS A 314 -22.83 -25.67 -40.10
C LYS A 314 -22.01 -25.97 -41.35
N GLU A 315 -22.14 -27.20 -41.84
CA GLU A 315 -21.64 -27.69 -43.13
C GLU A 315 -21.82 -26.65 -44.23
N THR A 316 -20.70 -26.17 -44.76
CA THR A 316 -20.63 -25.44 -46.04
C THR A 316 -19.66 -26.16 -46.96
N ASP A 317 -19.82 -27.49 -47.07
CA ASP A 317 -19.24 -28.25 -48.18
C ASP A 317 -20.18 -28.15 -49.38
N GLY A 318 -20.08 -27.02 -50.07
CA GLY A 318 -20.69 -26.84 -51.37
C GLY A 318 -19.85 -27.51 -52.46
N ASN A 319 -20.19 -28.74 -52.85
CA ASN A 319 -20.21 -29.12 -54.27
C ASN A 319 -20.85 -30.50 -54.52
N GLY A 320 -21.94 -30.55 -55.30
CA GLY A 320 -22.48 -31.83 -55.79
C GLY A 320 -23.95 -31.77 -56.21
N ARG A 321 -24.20 -31.21 -57.39
CA ARG A 321 -25.53 -31.09 -58.00
C ARG A 321 -26.01 -32.47 -58.51
N ASN A 322 -27.30 -32.75 -58.30
CA ASN A 322 -28.14 -33.79 -58.90
C ASN A 322 -28.02 -35.21 -58.32
N ILE A 323 -29.05 -35.63 -57.55
CA ILE A 323 -29.85 -36.86 -57.77
C ILE A 323 -31.12 -36.80 -56.89
N SER A 324 -32.27 -36.87 -57.55
CA SER A 324 -33.57 -37.39 -57.10
C SER A 324 -34.33 -36.72 -55.94
N ILE A 325 -35.33 -35.93 -56.34
CA ILE A 325 -36.41 -35.32 -55.55
C ILE A 325 -37.30 -36.34 -54.79
N ASN A 326 -37.15 -37.65 -55.03
CA ASN A 326 -37.93 -38.69 -54.32
C ASN A 326 -37.30 -39.19 -53.01
N ARG A 327 -36.08 -38.76 -52.65
CA ARG A 327 -35.47 -39.09 -51.34
C ARG A 327 -35.85 -38.09 -50.24
N GLN A 328 -36.15 -36.85 -50.62
CA GLN A 328 -36.45 -35.73 -49.70
C GLN A 328 -37.66 -35.96 -48.78
N LEU A 329 -38.67 -36.75 -49.15
CA LEU A 329 -39.84 -36.99 -48.28
C LEU A 329 -39.59 -38.02 -47.17
N ASN A 330 -38.65 -38.94 -47.36
CA ASN A 330 -38.20 -39.87 -46.31
C ASN A 330 -37.01 -39.30 -45.53
N ASP A 331 -36.14 -38.52 -46.19
CA ASP A 331 -35.05 -37.81 -45.53
C ASP A 331 -35.56 -36.66 -44.64
N LEU A 332 -36.68 -35.98 -44.96
CA LEU A 332 -37.26 -34.96 -44.06
C LEU A 332 -37.85 -35.56 -42.78
N LYS A 333 -38.42 -36.79 -42.84
CA LYS A 333 -38.92 -37.48 -41.64
C LYS A 333 -37.79 -38.10 -40.79
N LEU A 334 -36.73 -38.57 -41.43
CA LEU A 334 -35.52 -39.01 -40.73
C LEU A 334 -34.72 -37.82 -40.20
N GLN A 335 -34.63 -36.70 -40.93
CA GLN A 335 -34.01 -35.46 -40.45
C GLN A 335 -34.81 -34.83 -39.32
N GLU A 336 -36.13 -34.74 -39.36
CA GLU A 336 -36.91 -34.22 -38.21
C GLU A 336 -36.73 -35.09 -36.96
N MET A 337 -36.59 -36.41 -37.13
CA MET A 337 -36.42 -37.35 -36.01
C MET A 337 -34.96 -37.41 -35.53
N ASP A 338 -33.97 -37.29 -36.42
CA ASP A 338 -32.56 -37.17 -36.10
C ASP A 338 -32.22 -35.78 -35.54
N GLU A 339 -32.90 -34.72 -35.97
CA GLU A 339 -32.82 -33.37 -35.40
C GLU A 339 -33.44 -33.34 -34.00
N LEU A 340 -34.60 -33.98 -33.80
CA LEU A 340 -35.20 -34.09 -32.47
C LEU A 340 -34.35 -34.96 -31.54
N ASN A 341 -33.78 -36.06 -32.04
CA ASN A 341 -32.83 -36.90 -31.30
C ASN A 341 -31.50 -36.18 -31.03
N ALA A 342 -31.03 -35.33 -31.95
CA ALA A 342 -29.83 -34.51 -31.74
C ALA A 342 -30.09 -33.40 -30.72
N VAL A 343 -31.24 -32.73 -30.77
CA VAL A 343 -31.66 -31.72 -29.79
C VAL A 343 -31.86 -32.35 -28.42
N THR A 344 -32.49 -33.53 -28.33
CA THR A 344 -32.65 -34.24 -27.05
C THR A 344 -31.31 -34.76 -26.52
N ASN A 345 -30.43 -35.30 -27.36
CA ASN A 345 -29.08 -35.70 -26.92
C ASN A 345 -28.23 -34.50 -26.49
N GLU A 346 -28.32 -33.36 -27.18
CA GLU A 346 -27.65 -32.12 -26.77
C GLU A 346 -28.25 -31.58 -25.46
N MET A 347 -29.57 -31.61 -25.27
CA MET A 347 -30.20 -31.21 -24.00
C MET A 347 -29.78 -32.13 -22.84
N VAL A 348 -29.73 -33.45 -23.05
CA VAL A 348 -29.26 -34.42 -22.05
C VAL A 348 -27.80 -34.15 -21.70
N ARG A 349 -26.96 -33.93 -22.72
CA ARG A 349 -25.54 -33.61 -22.53
C ARG A 349 -25.32 -32.28 -21.81
N LEU A 350 -26.13 -31.24 -22.07
CA LEU A 350 -26.10 -29.97 -21.35
C LEU A 350 -26.50 -30.14 -19.87
N ILE A 351 -27.48 -31.00 -19.57
CA ILE A 351 -27.89 -31.31 -18.19
C ILE A 351 -26.81 -32.11 -17.46
N GLU A 352 -26.19 -33.09 -18.12
CA GLU A 352 -25.12 -33.92 -17.53
C GLU A 352 -23.82 -33.15 -17.30
N THR A 353 -23.50 -32.18 -18.16
CA THR A 353 -22.31 -31.32 -18.04
C THR A 353 -22.54 -30.07 -17.18
N ALA A 354 -23.77 -29.84 -16.72
CA ALA A 354 -24.09 -28.68 -15.91
C ALA A 354 -23.32 -28.69 -14.58
N THR A 355 -22.69 -27.56 -14.24
CA THR A 355 -21.98 -27.35 -12.97
C THR A 355 -22.92 -27.16 -11.78
N ALA A 356 -24.22 -27.01 -12.03
CA ALA A 356 -25.26 -26.96 -11.01
C ALA A 356 -25.89 -28.36 -10.82
N PRO A 357 -26.13 -28.82 -9.58
CA PRO A 357 -26.94 -30.01 -9.35
C PRO A 357 -28.38 -29.82 -9.87
N ILE A 358 -28.82 -30.74 -10.72
CA ILE A 358 -30.15 -30.78 -11.32
C ILE A 358 -30.82 -32.09 -10.92
N LEU A 359 -32.01 -31.97 -10.37
CA LEU A 359 -32.82 -33.08 -9.85
C LEU A 359 -34.20 -32.99 -10.52
N ALA A 360 -34.76 -34.08 -10.99
CA ALA A 360 -36.12 -34.08 -11.54
C ALA A 360 -36.94 -35.17 -10.87
N VAL A 361 -38.21 -34.85 -10.61
CA VAL A 361 -39.19 -35.77 -10.04
C VAL A 361 -40.46 -35.80 -10.88
N ASP A 362 -41.16 -36.92 -10.83
CA ASP A 362 -42.48 -37.08 -11.44
C ASP A 362 -43.61 -36.48 -10.58
N ALA A 363 -44.86 -36.61 -11.05
CA ALA A 363 -46.05 -36.14 -10.35
C ALA A 363 -46.30 -36.78 -8.98
N TYR A 364 -45.63 -37.90 -8.67
CA TYR A 364 -45.71 -38.60 -7.39
C TYR A 364 -44.53 -38.28 -6.46
N GLY A 365 -43.59 -37.42 -6.89
CA GLY A 365 -42.39 -37.04 -6.14
C GLY A 365 -41.27 -38.08 -6.19
N VAL A 366 -41.31 -38.98 -7.17
CA VAL A 366 -40.29 -40.00 -7.42
C VAL A 366 -39.23 -39.44 -8.36
N VAL A 367 -37.95 -39.66 -8.04
CA VAL A 367 -36.84 -39.13 -8.83
C VAL A 367 -36.77 -39.82 -10.19
N ASN A 368 -36.81 -39.01 -11.25
CA ASN A 368 -36.70 -39.44 -12.65
C ASN A 368 -35.55 -38.77 -13.41
N GLY A 369 -34.85 -37.81 -12.78
CA GLY A 369 -33.64 -37.20 -13.34
C GLY A 369 -32.66 -36.84 -12.23
N TRP A 370 -31.39 -37.17 -12.46
CA TRP A 370 -30.30 -36.92 -11.52
C TRP A 370 -29.03 -36.68 -12.33
N ASN A 371 -28.49 -35.45 -12.31
CA ASN A 371 -27.31 -35.14 -13.11
C ASN A 371 -26.00 -35.55 -12.42
N ARG A 372 -24.91 -35.53 -13.19
CA ARG A 372 -23.57 -35.90 -12.70
C ARG A 372 -23.16 -35.10 -11.46
N LYS A 373 -23.44 -33.79 -11.44
CA LYS A 373 -23.08 -32.95 -10.30
C LYS A 373 -23.84 -33.32 -9.02
N ALA A 374 -25.11 -33.68 -9.15
CA ALA A 374 -25.89 -34.17 -8.01
C ALA A 374 -25.34 -35.50 -7.48
N ALA A 375 -24.92 -36.42 -8.36
CA ALA A 375 -24.30 -37.68 -7.99
C ALA A 375 -22.96 -37.50 -7.25
N GLU A 376 -22.11 -36.60 -7.74
CA GLU A 376 -20.84 -36.24 -7.10
C GLU A 376 -21.05 -35.66 -5.68
N LEU A 377 -22.07 -34.80 -5.50
CA LEU A 377 -22.32 -34.14 -4.22
C LEU A 377 -22.90 -35.07 -3.15
N THR A 378 -23.81 -35.98 -3.52
CA THR A 378 -24.45 -36.89 -2.56
C THR A 378 -23.73 -38.22 -2.40
N GLY A 379 -22.85 -38.58 -3.34
CA GLY A 379 -22.17 -39.88 -3.38
C GLY A 379 -23.05 -41.03 -3.90
N LEU A 380 -24.24 -40.72 -4.43
CA LEU A 380 -25.19 -41.71 -4.97
C LEU A 380 -25.15 -41.72 -6.49
N SER A 381 -25.09 -42.90 -7.10
CA SER A 381 -25.14 -43.03 -8.55
C SER A 381 -26.55 -42.87 -9.09
N VAL A 382 -26.68 -42.47 -10.37
CA VAL A 382 -27.98 -42.27 -11.03
C VAL A 382 -28.84 -43.54 -11.00
N GLU A 383 -28.21 -44.72 -11.14
CA GLU A 383 -28.90 -46.02 -11.14
C GLU A 383 -29.53 -46.39 -9.78
N GLU A 384 -28.94 -45.91 -8.68
CA GLU A 384 -29.43 -46.17 -7.31
C GLU A 384 -30.54 -45.21 -6.88
N VAL A 385 -30.60 -44.03 -7.51
CA VAL A 385 -31.51 -42.93 -7.11
C VAL A 385 -32.79 -42.93 -7.94
N LEU A 386 -32.74 -43.40 -9.19
CA LEU A 386 -33.91 -43.46 -10.06
C LEU A 386 -34.98 -44.39 -9.47
N GLY A 387 -36.20 -43.86 -9.31
CA GLY A 387 -37.32 -44.61 -8.75
C GLY A 387 -37.49 -44.50 -7.24
N GLU A 388 -36.58 -43.84 -6.53
CA GLU A 388 -36.73 -43.53 -5.10
C GLU A 388 -37.49 -42.20 -4.89
N PRO A 389 -38.29 -42.07 -3.81
CA PRO A 389 -38.95 -40.81 -3.50
C PRO A 389 -37.93 -39.80 -2.95
N LEU A 390 -37.95 -38.57 -3.49
CA LEU A 390 -36.99 -37.50 -3.14
C LEU A 390 -36.94 -37.23 -1.62
N ILE A 391 -38.06 -37.44 -0.92
CA ILE A 391 -38.17 -37.22 0.53
C ILE A 391 -37.19 -38.09 1.35
N ASN A 392 -36.81 -39.27 0.85
CA ASN A 392 -35.93 -40.20 1.57
C ASN A 392 -34.46 -39.74 1.53
N LEU A 393 -34.10 -39.01 0.48
CA LEU A 393 -32.75 -38.49 0.19
C LEU A 393 -32.47 -37.16 0.90
N VAL A 394 -33.50 -36.54 1.47
CA VAL A 394 -33.45 -35.25 2.17
C VAL A 394 -33.35 -35.49 3.68
N GLU A 395 -32.68 -34.60 4.40
CA GLU A 395 -32.65 -34.59 5.87
C GLU A 395 -34.03 -34.30 6.49
N GLU A 396 -34.28 -34.82 7.69
CA GLU A 396 -35.58 -34.63 8.37
C GLU A 396 -35.93 -33.15 8.58
N THR A 397 -34.91 -32.30 8.77
CA THR A 397 -35.03 -30.83 8.91
C THR A 397 -35.63 -30.17 7.66
N SER A 398 -35.38 -30.73 6.48
CA SER A 398 -35.74 -30.15 5.18
C SER A 398 -36.91 -30.86 4.50
N ALA A 399 -37.37 -31.99 5.04
CA ALA A 399 -38.46 -32.79 4.47
C ALA A 399 -39.77 -32.00 4.32
N GLU A 400 -40.12 -31.15 5.29
CA GLU A 400 -41.36 -30.37 5.25
C GLU A 400 -41.32 -29.27 4.17
N ASN A 401 -40.16 -28.63 3.99
CA ASN A 401 -39.93 -27.66 2.92
C ASN A 401 -40.04 -28.29 1.55
N VAL A 402 -39.46 -29.48 1.36
CA VAL A 402 -39.53 -30.22 0.09
C VAL A 402 -40.96 -30.65 -0.23
N LYS A 403 -41.74 -31.14 0.75
CA LYS A 403 -43.17 -31.46 0.54
C LYS A 403 -43.97 -30.25 0.10
N ARG A 404 -43.74 -29.10 0.74
CA ARG A 404 -44.41 -27.85 0.39
C ARG A 404 -44.05 -27.41 -1.03
N MET A 405 -42.77 -27.44 -1.40
CA MET A 405 -42.32 -27.09 -2.75
C MET A 405 -42.94 -28.00 -3.81
N LEU A 406 -42.94 -29.32 -3.60
CA LEU A 406 -43.55 -30.28 -4.52
C LEU A 406 -45.04 -30.01 -4.70
N HIS A 407 -45.77 -29.77 -3.60
CA HIS A 407 -47.21 -29.49 -3.67
C HIS A 407 -47.53 -28.22 -4.46
N LEU A 408 -46.76 -27.15 -4.24
CA LEU A 408 -46.93 -25.87 -4.94
C LEU A 408 -46.55 -25.98 -6.42
N ALA A 409 -45.42 -26.61 -6.74
CA ALA A 409 -44.95 -26.77 -8.10
C ALA A 409 -45.88 -27.67 -8.94
N LEU A 410 -46.51 -28.69 -8.34
CA LEU A 410 -47.55 -29.50 -8.99
C LEU A 410 -48.85 -28.72 -9.26
N GLN A 411 -49.11 -27.65 -8.50
CA GLN A 411 -50.20 -26.70 -8.76
C GLN A 411 -49.80 -25.59 -9.75
N GLY A 412 -48.57 -25.62 -10.27
CA GLY A 412 -48.04 -24.61 -11.19
C GLY A 412 -47.50 -23.35 -10.53
N VAL A 413 -47.31 -23.36 -9.20
CA VAL A 413 -46.71 -22.26 -8.44
C VAL A 413 -45.24 -22.58 -8.14
N GLU A 414 -44.34 -21.86 -8.81
CA GLU A 414 -42.89 -22.07 -8.70
C GLU A 414 -42.29 -21.26 -7.54
N GLU A 415 -41.55 -21.92 -6.66
CA GLU A 415 -40.78 -21.28 -5.58
C GLU A 415 -39.29 -21.21 -5.93
N GLN A 416 -38.66 -20.10 -5.56
CA GLN A 416 -37.24 -19.82 -5.81
C GLN A 416 -36.51 -19.61 -4.48
N ASN A 417 -35.22 -19.94 -4.46
CA ASN A 417 -34.28 -19.75 -3.35
C ASN A 417 -34.67 -20.47 -2.05
N VAL A 418 -35.20 -21.69 -2.15
CA VAL A 418 -35.57 -22.49 -0.98
C VAL A 418 -34.40 -23.38 -0.57
N GLN A 419 -34.05 -23.35 0.72
CA GLN A 419 -32.96 -24.15 1.26
C GLN A 419 -33.42 -25.59 1.56
N ILE A 420 -32.69 -26.57 1.04
CA ILE A 420 -32.86 -27.99 1.35
C ILE A 420 -31.51 -28.62 1.73
N GLU A 421 -31.57 -29.65 2.56
CA GLU A 421 -30.41 -30.43 3.00
C GLU A 421 -30.54 -31.87 2.50
N LEU A 422 -29.61 -32.32 1.66
CA LEU A 422 -29.53 -33.68 1.16
C LEU A 422 -28.55 -34.52 1.98
N LYS A 423 -28.86 -35.79 2.18
CA LYS A 423 -27.99 -36.76 2.85
C LYS A 423 -26.82 -37.13 1.95
N ARG A 424 -25.62 -37.30 2.53
CA ARG A 424 -24.47 -37.92 1.86
C ARG A 424 -24.43 -39.41 2.18
N HIS A 425 -24.08 -40.22 1.20
CA HIS A 425 -24.00 -41.68 1.32
C HIS A 425 -22.59 -42.17 0.94
N GLY A 426 -22.18 -43.32 1.48
CA GLY A 426 -20.87 -43.93 1.17
C GLY A 426 -19.71 -43.37 2.01
N SER A 427 -18.51 -43.23 1.41
CA SER A 427 -17.29 -42.76 2.10
C SER A 427 -17.34 -41.30 2.58
N GLU A 428 -18.41 -40.58 2.24
CA GLU A 428 -18.64 -39.17 2.53
C GLU A 428 -19.64 -38.92 3.68
N GLU A 429 -20.20 -39.97 4.32
CA GLU A 429 -21.17 -39.83 5.43
C GLU A 429 -20.66 -38.97 6.60
N ASP A 430 -19.36 -39.03 6.89
CA ASP A 430 -18.71 -38.28 7.98
C ASP A 430 -18.60 -36.76 7.73
N LYS A 431 -18.87 -36.27 6.50
CA LYS A 431 -18.74 -34.85 6.13
C LYS A 431 -20.02 -34.02 6.36
N GLY A 432 -21.12 -34.63 6.81
CA GLY A 432 -22.40 -33.96 7.06
C GLY A 432 -23.25 -33.73 5.80
N PRO A 433 -24.47 -33.18 5.93
CA PRO A 433 -25.40 -33.05 4.81
C PRO A 433 -24.98 -31.98 3.80
N VAL A 434 -25.33 -32.18 2.52
CA VAL A 434 -25.15 -31.18 1.45
C VAL A 434 -26.27 -30.15 1.55
N VAL A 435 -25.91 -28.87 1.58
CA VAL A 435 -26.87 -27.79 1.70
C VAL A 435 -27.04 -27.13 0.35
N LEU A 436 -28.24 -27.22 -0.20
CA LEU A 436 -28.57 -26.71 -1.53
C LEU A 436 -29.59 -25.57 -1.42
N LEU A 437 -29.37 -24.52 -2.23
CA LEU A 437 -30.38 -23.50 -2.50
C LEU A 437 -31.07 -23.84 -3.82
N VAL A 438 -32.37 -24.09 -3.79
CA VAL A 438 -33.08 -24.76 -4.87
C VAL A 438 -34.20 -23.89 -5.43
N ASN A 439 -34.31 -23.92 -6.76
CA ASN A 439 -35.42 -23.37 -7.52
C ASN A 439 -36.24 -24.52 -8.10
N ALA A 440 -37.55 -24.51 -7.85
CA ALA A 440 -38.47 -25.51 -8.38
C ALA A 440 -39.15 -24.98 -9.64
N CYS A 441 -39.06 -25.73 -10.75
CA CYS A 441 -39.69 -25.43 -12.03
C CYS A 441 -40.66 -26.55 -12.40
N SER A 442 -41.89 -26.20 -12.81
CA SER A 442 -42.90 -27.19 -13.18
C SER A 442 -42.62 -27.73 -14.58
N SER A 443 -42.37 -29.03 -14.71
CA SER A 443 -42.25 -29.69 -16.01
C SER A 443 -43.64 -29.89 -16.63
N ARG A 444 -43.84 -29.45 -17.88
CA ARG A 444 -45.14 -29.48 -18.57
C ARG A 444 -45.11 -30.35 -19.83
N ASP A 445 -46.20 -31.04 -20.11
CA ASP A 445 -46.40 -31.75 -21.38
C ASP A 445 -46.76 -30.81 -22.54
N LEU A 446 -46.86 -31.35 -23.77
CA LEU A 446 -47.27 -30.61 -24.98
C LEU A 446 -48.67 -29.98 -24.89
N LYS A 447 -49.46 -30.33 -23.87
CA LYS A 447 -50.80 -29.80 -23.60
C LYS A 447 -50.81 -28.88 -22.37
N GLU A 448 -49.64 -28.43 -21.90
CA GLU A 448 -49.45 -27.57 -20.73
C GLU A 448 -49.83 -28.18 -19.37
N ASN A 449 -50.02 -29.50 -19.28
CA ASN A 449 -50.27 -30.16 -18.00
C ASN A 449 -48.95 -30.40 -17.26
N VAL A 450 -48.93 -30.14 -15.95
CA VAL A 450 -47.76 -30.42 -15.11
C VAL A 450 -47.57 -31.93 -14.99
N VAL A 451 -46.43 -32.43 -15.48
CA VAL A 451 -46.04 -33.86 -15.46
C VAL A 451 -44.98 -34.18 -14.40
N GLY A 452 -44.36 -33.16 -13.82
CA GLY A 452 -43.35 -33.32 -12.78
C GLY A 452 -42.74 -31.98 -12.36
N VAL A 453 -41.65 -32.04 -11.60
CA VAL A 453 -40.92 -30.87 -11.11
C VAL A 453 -39.43 -31.05 -11.35
N CYS A 454 -38.79 -30.04 -11.94
CA CYS A 454 -37.34 -29.97 -12.09
C CYS A 454 -36.78 -28.97 -11.08
N PHE A 455 -35.80 -29.41 -10.31
CA PHE A 455 -35.08 -28.62 -9.34
C PHE A 455 -33.71 -28.28 -9.88
N VAL A 456 -33.42 -26.98 -9.98
CA VAL A 456 -32.08 -26.47 -10.25
C VAL A 456 -31.52 -25.93 -8.94
N ALA A 457 -30.40 -26.48 -8.51
CA ALA A 457 -29.84 -26.22 -7.21
C ALA A 457 -28.45 -25.60 -7.29
N GLN A 458 -28.13 -24.74 -6.31
CA GLN A 458 -26.80 -24.20 -6.09
C GLN A 458 -26.24 -24.75 -4.78
N ASP A 459 -25.02 -25.28 -4.82
CA ASP A 459 -24.33 -25.75 -3.61
C ASP A 459 -23.87 -24.56 -2.76
N VAL A 460 -24.43 -24.46 -1.54
CA VAL A 460 -24.08 -23.44 -0.54
C VAL A 460 -23.47 -24.05 0.72
N THR A 461 -23.10 -25.35 0.69
CA THR A 461 -22.52 -26.07 1.83
C THR A 461 -21.29 -25.36 2.39
N GLY A 462 -20.39 -24.92 1.50
CA GLY A 462 -19.21 -24.15 1.89
C GLY A 462 -19.54 -22.81 2.56
N GLN A 463 -20.52 -22.08 2.02
CA GLN A 463 -20.96 -20.80 2.59
C GLN A 463 -21.63 -20.97 3.95
N LYS A 464 -22.46 -21.99 4.15
CA LYS A 464 -23.12 -22.24 5.44
C LYS A 464 -22.12 -22.66 6.52
N ILE A 465 -21.13 -23.49 6.20
CA ILE A 465 -20.05 -23.85 7.16
C ILE A 465 -19.25 -22.61 7.60
N VAL A 466 -19.01 -21.68 6.67
CA VAL A 466 -18.35 -20.40 6.98
C VAL A 466 -19.26 -19.51 7.81
N MET A 467 -20.55 -19.43 7.48
CA MET A 467 -21.55 -18.67 8.21
C MET A 467 -21.75 -19.18 9.64
N ASP A 468 -21.87 -20.50 9.85
CA ASP A 468 -22.01 -21.09 11.19
C ASP A 468 -20.76 -20.89 12.04
N LYS A 469 -19.56 -20.98 11.44
CA LYS A 469 -18.31 -20.59 12.12
C LYS A 469 -18.32 -19.11 12.46
N PHE A 470 -18.86 -18.26 11.58
CA PHE A 470 -18.99 -16.83 11.82
C PHE A 470 -19.98 -16.53 12.96
N THR A 471 -21.14 -17.19 13.03
CA THR A 471 -22.09 -17.05 14.15
C THR A 471 -21.46 -17.47 15.48
N ARG A 472 -20.64 -18.53 15.45
CA ARG A 472 -19.84 -18.98 16.61
C ARG A 472 -18.78 -17.94 17.01
N ILE A 473 -18.12 -17.33 16.04
CA ILE A 473 -17.11 -16.27 16.25
C ILE A 473 -17.72 -14.93 16.61
N GLN A 474 -18.93 -14.59 16.17
CA GLN A 474 -19.68 -13.41 16.61
C GLN A 474 -20.11 -13.58 18.07
N GLY A 475 -20.44 -14.82 18.47
CA GLY A 475 -20.52 -15.25 19.86
C GLY A 475 -19.20 -15.08 20.62
N ASP A 476 -18.08 -15.50 20.04
CA ASP A 476 -16.73 -15.31 20.61
C ASP A 476 -16.32 -13.82 20.65
N TYR A 477 -16.73 -12.99 19.69
CA TYR A 477 -16.50 -11.54 19.65
C TYR A 477 -17.23 -10.85 20.80
N ARG A 478 -18.51 -11.18 21.01
CA ARG A 478 -19.24 -10.78 22.22
C ARG A 478 -18.51 -11.25 23.46
N ALA A 479 -18.01 -12.49 23.48
CA ALA A 479 -17.25 -13.03 24.60
C ALA A 479 -15.88 -12.35 24.82
N ILE A 480 -15.23 -11.81 23.78
CA ILE A 480 -13.96 -11.08 23.84
C ILE A 480 -14.18 -9.66 24.35
N VAL A 481 -15.11 -8.89 23.78
CA VAL A 481 -15.41 -7.53 24.27
C VAL A 481 -15.90 -7.59 25.73
N GLN A 482 -16.61 -8.65 26.09
CA GLN A 482 -17.11 -8.89 27.45
C GLN A 482 -16.13 -9.69 28.32
N ASN A 483 -14.94 -10.02 27.82
CA ASN A 483 -13.96 -10.74 28.60
C ASN A 483 -13.40 -9.79 29.68
N PRO A 484 -13.45 -10.16 30.97
CA PRO A 484 -12.97 -9.31 32.07
C PRO A 484 -11.43 -9.12 32.10
N SER A 485 -10.70 -9.64 31.11
CA SER A 485 -9.25 -9.55 30.96
C SER A 485 -8.77 -8.08 30.95
N PRO A 486 -7.75 -7.73 31.78
CA PRO A 486 -7.19 -6.39 31.85
C PRO A 486 -6.40 -5.95 30.61
N LEU A 487 -6.26 -6.82 29.60
CA LEU A 487 -5.53 -6.55 28.35
C LEU A 487 -6.41 -5.90 27.27
N ILE A 488 -7.73 -5.95 27.40
CA ILE A 488 -8.65 -5.31 26.47
C ILE A 488 -8.82 -3.85 26.93
N PRO A 489 -8.53 -2.85 26.08
CA PRO A 489 -8.67 -1.45 26.47
C PRO A 489 -10.14 -1.12 26.77
N PRO A 490 -10.42 -0.11 27.60
CA PRO A 490 -11.77 0.42 27.75
C PRO A 490 -12.34 0.83 26.40
N ILE A 491 -13.48 0.23 26.03
CA ILE A 491 -14.17 0.43 24.75
C ILE A 491 -15.59 0.86 25.06
N PHE A 492 -16.04 1.90 24.35
CA PHE A 492 -17.45 2.26 24.25
C PHE A 492 -17.78 2.56 22.80
N GLY A 493 -19.07 2.55 22.45
CA GLY A 493 -19.48 2.78 21.07
C GLY A 493 -20.87 3.38 20.97
N THR A 494 -21.14 4.00 19.84
CA THR A 494 -22.42 4.63 19.52
C THR A 494 -22.99 4.09 18.22
N ASP A 495 -24.31 4.09 18.11
CA ASP A 495 -25.05 3.80 16.89
C ASP A 495 -25.13 5.02 15.95
N GLU A 496 -25.83 4.88 14.81
CA GLU A 496 -26.07 5.97 13.85
C GLU A 496 -26.82 7.17 14.46
N CYS A 497 -27.57 6.93 15.54
CA CYS A 497 -28.46 7.90 16.17
C CYS A 497 -27.83 8.60 17.39
N GLY A 498 -26.63 8.21 17.82
CA GLY A 498 -25.92 8.80 18.96
C GLY A 498 -26.20 8.14 20.31
N TRP A 499 -26.89 7.00 20.34
CA TRP A 499 -27.12 6.19 21.54
C TRP A 499 -25.91 5.30 21.83
N CYS A 500 -25.68 5.03 23.10
CA CYS A 500 -24.60 4.15 23.54
C CYS A 500 -24.97 2.68 23.25
N SER A 501 -24.34 2.10 22.23
CA SER A 501 -24.58 0.71 21.81
C SER A 501 -23.60 -0.27 22.46
N GLU A 502 -22.41 0.20 22.85
CA GLU A 502 -21.34 -0.67 23.34
C GLU A 502 -20.69 -0.09 24.60
N TRP A 503 -20.47 -0.94 25.60
CA TRP A 503 -19.81 -0.61 26.86
C TRP A 503 -19.14 -1.87 27.43
N ASN A 504 -17.81 -1.91 27.44
CA ASN A 504 -17.08 -3.13 27.81
C ASN A 504 -16.71 -3.20 29.31
N SER A 505 -16.32 -4.39 29.79
CA SER A 505 -15.98 -4.60 31.21
C SER A 505 -14.77 -3.78 31.69
N ALA A 506 -13.84 -3.43 30.81
CA ALA A 506 -12.74 -2.52 31.12
C ALA A 506 -13.25 -1.08 31.35
N MET A 507 -14.27 -0.66 30.60
CA MET A 507 -14.93 0.63 30.78
C MET A 507 -15.78 0.68 32.06
N GLU A 508 -16.40 -0.43 32.46
CA GLU A 508 -17.08 -0.53 33.76
C GLU A 508 -16.09 -0.33 34.92
N LYS A 509 -14.91 -0.95 34.85
CA LYS A 509 -13.84 -0.77 35.84
C LYS A 509 -13.28 0.65 35.85
N LEU A 510 -13.14 1.28 34.68
CA LEU A 510 -12.57 2.63 34.55
C LEU A 510 -13.54 3.72 35.01
N SER A 511 -14.82 3.60 34.66
CA SER A 511 -15.84 4.61 34.92
C SER A 511 -16.61 4.39 36.22
N GLY A 512 -16.64 3.16 36.75
CA GLY A 512 -17.44 2.77 37.91
C GLY A 512 -18.92 2.56 37.63
N TRP A 513 -19.34 2.60 36.36
CA TRP A 513 -20.73 2.42 35.93
C TRP A 513 -20.93 1.08 35.23
N LYS A 514 -22.03 0.40 35.55
CA LYS A 514 -22.36 -0.87 34.91
C LYS A 514 -22.93 -0.64 33.52
N ARG A 515 -22.67 -1.58 32.61
CA ARG A 515 -23.17 -1.58 31.23
C ARG A 515 -24.69 -1.44 31.14
N GLU A 516 -25.42 -2.17 31.98
CA GLU A 516 -26.89 -2.16 32.07
C GLU A 516 -27.45 -0.76 32.38
N GLU A 517 -26.67 0.10 33.04
CA GLU A 517 -27.06 1.45 33.43
C GLU A 517 -26.75 2.49 32.33
N ILE A 518 -25.98 2.13 31.31
CA ILE A 518 -25.46 3.06 30.28
C ILE A 518 -25.97 2.74 28.87
N ILE A 519 -26.21 1.46 28.55
CA ILE A 519 -26.82 1.11 27.28
C ILE A 519 -28.14 1.86 27.09
N ASP A 520 -28.43 2.25 25.86
CA ASP A 520 -29.64 2.98 25.44
C ASP A 520 -29.76 4.39 26.02
N LYS A 521 -28.67 4.95 26.56
CA LYS A 521 -28.56 6.38 26.89
C LYS A 521 -27.83 7.14 25.81
N MET A 522 -28.14 8.43 25.69
CA MET A 522 -27.50 9.29 24.70
C MET A 522 -26.03 9.54 25.09
N LEU A 523 -25.10 9.18 24.21
CA LEU A 523 -23.66 9.19 24.53
C LEU A 523 -23.19 10.63 24.86
N LEU A 524 -23.65 11.60 24.09
CA LEU A 524 -23.42 13.02 24.31
C LEU A 524 -24.54 13.62 25.15
N GLY A 525 -24.22 14.09 26.35
CA GLY A 525 -25.17 14.72 27.27
C GLY A 525 -25.47 13.85 28.48
N GLU A 526 -26.03 12.66 28.29
CA GLU A 526 -26.44 11.76 29.39
C GLU A 526 -25.29 10.89 29.88
N VAL A 527 -24.52 10.28 28.98
CA VAL A 527 -23.33 9.49 29.36
C VAL A 527 -22.14 10.41 29.60
N PHE A 528 -21.77 11.24 28.63
CA PHE A 528 -20.68 12.23 28.74
C PHE A 528 -21.23 13.67 28.66
N GLY A 529 -21.14 14.42 29.75
CA GLY A 529 -21.73 15.76 29.83
C GLY A 529 -21.14 16.63 30.96
N THR A 530 -21.60 17.87 31.08
CA THR A 530 -21.01 18.87 32.00
C THR A 530 -21.73 18.99 33.36
N ARG A 531 -23.03 18.68 33.44
CA ARG A 531 -23.85 18.87 34.66
C ARG A 531 -24.46 17.57 35.19
N THR A 532 -25.38 16.95 34.44
CA THR A 532 -26.17 15.77 34.84
C THR A 532 -25.83 14.56 33.96
N ALA A 533 -24.57 14.14 33.97
CA ALA A 533 -24.09 13.02 33.17
C ALA A 533 -23.42 11.95 34.04
N CYS A 534 -23.45 10.70 33.59
CA CYS A 534 -22.78 9.59 34.27
C CYS A 534 -21.26 9.82 34.40
N CYS A 535 -20.61 10.24 33.30
CA CYS A 535 -19.20 10.60 33.24
C CYS A 535 -19.06 12.11 32.99
N ARG A 536 -18.77 12.88 34.04
CA ARG A 536 -18.71 14.35 33.95
C ARG A 536 -17.42 14.82 33.26
N LEU A 537 -17.51 15.79 32.36
CA LEU A 537 -16.35 16.39 31.68
C LEU A 537 -15.87 17.67 32.38
N LYS A 538 -14.58 18.01 32.26
CA LYS A 538 -13.97 19.23 32.86
C LYS A 538 -14.61 20.54 32.39
N GLY A 539 -15.15 20.59 31.17
CA GLY A 539 -15.74 21.80 30.61
C GLY A 539 -16.38 21.58 29.24
N GLN A 540 -17.03 22.64 28.74
CA GLN A 540 -17.78 22.60 27.48
C GLN A 540 -16.88 22.35 26.25
N ASN A 541 -15.62 22.77 26.33
CA ASN A 541 -14.62 22.49 25.30
C ASN A 541 -14.41 20.98 25.08
N ALA A 542 -14.33 20.18 26.15
CA ALA A 542 -14.13 18.73 26.03
C ALA A 542 -15.34 18.04 25.38
N LEU A 543 -16.55 18.54 25.65
CA LEU A 543 -17.78 18.05 25.00
C LEU A 543 -17.80 18.38 23.51
N THR A 544 -17.44 19.62 23.14
CA THR A 544 -17.36 20.04 21.74
C THR A 544 -16.32 19.23 20.98
N GLN A 545 -15.16 18.97 21.57
CA GLN A 545 -14.12 18.13 20.96
C GLN A 545 -14.60 16.69 20.73
N LEU A 546 -15.24 16.07 21.72
CA LEU A 546 -15.83 14.74 21.57
C LEU A 546 -16.88 14.69 20.44
N ARG A 547 -17.71 15.74 20.34
CA ARG A 547 -18.72 15.85 19.28
C ARG A 547 -18.09 15.95 17.89
N ILE A 548 -17.01 16.72 17.75
CA ILE A 548 -16.27 16.84 16.48
C ILE A 548 -15.75 15.47 16.05
N ILE A 549 -15.09 14.74 16.97
CA ILE A 549 -14.47 13.43 16.71
C ILE A 549 -15.51 12.39 16.26
N LEU A 550 -16.65 12.30 16.94
CA LEU A 550 -17.71 11.37 16.58
C LEU A 550 -18.29 11.68 15.19
N ASN A 551 -18.53 12.96 14.90
CA ASN A 551 -19.04 13.39 13.60
C ASN A 551 -18.02 13.19 12.46
N SER A 552 -16.74 13.50 12.69
CA SER A 552 -15.69 13.27 11.69
C SER A 552 -15.50 11.78 11.40
N SER A 553 -15.58 10.93 12.43
CA SER A 553 -15.51 9.48 12.27
C SER A 553 -16.70 8.92 11.47
N MET A 554 -17.91 9.44 11.69
CA MET A 554 -19.11 9.07 10.93
C MET A 554 -19.03 9.48 9.45
N THR A 555 -18.31 10.58 9.14
CA THR A 555 -18.08 11.03 7.76
C THR A 555 -16.91 10.30 7.06
N GLY A 556 -16.26 9.36 7.76
CA GLY A 556 -15.22 8.50 7.20
C GLY A 556 -13.80 9.07 7.26
N GLN A 557 -13.57 10.16 7.98
CA GLN A 557 -12.22 10.68 8.25
C GLN A 557 -11.60 9.94 9.43
N GLU A 558 -10.37 9.44 9.27
CA GLU A 558 -9.60 8.87 10.37
C GLU A 558 -9.19 9.99 11.33
N THR A 559 -9.58 9.84 12.60
CA THR A 559 -9.25 10.81 13.64
C THR A 559 -8.00 10.37 14.39
N GLU A 560 -7.03 11.28 14.54
CA GLU A 560 -5.84 11.07 15.39
C GLU A 560 -6.21 10.77 16.86
N LYS A 561 -5.23 10.36 17.67
CA LYS A 561 -5.46 10.11 19.10
C LYS A 561 -5.60 11.43 19.86
N PHE A 562 -6.74 11.65 20.50
CA PHE A 562 -7.01 12.91 21.21
C PHE A 562 -6.96 12.74 22.74
N PRO A 563 -6.37 13.69 23.48
CA PRO A 563 -6.48 13.74 24.94
C PRO A 563 -7.95 13.91 25.35
N PHE A 564 -8.46 12.94 26.11
CA PHE A 564 -9.83 12.90 26.60
C PHE A 564 -9.84 12.54 28.08
N GLY A 565 -10.61 13.26 28.90
CA GLY A 565 -10.69 12.94 30.31
C GLY A 565 -12.01 13.32 30.94
N PHE A 566 -12.45 12.48 31.86
CA PHE A 566 -13.76 12.53 32.51
C PHE A 566 -13.62 12.15 33.99
N PHE A 567 -14.63 12.47 34.79
CA PHE A 567 -14.75 12.04 36.18
C PHE A 567 -15.47 10.69 36.23
N ASP A 568 -14.92 9.76 37.00
CA ASP A 568 -15.57 8.48 37.31
C ASP A 568 -16.74 8.66 38.32
N ARG A 569 -17.45 7.57 38.62
CA ARG A 569 -18.56 7.55 39.59
C ARG A 569 -18.14 7.99 41.00
N HIS A 570 -16.87 7.84 41.36
CA HIS A 570 -16.33 8.21 42.66
C HIS A 570 -15.76 9.64 42.70
N GLY A 571 -15.84 10.37 41.58
CA GLY A 571 -15.35 11.74 41.46
C GLY A 571 -13.85 11.86 41.19
N LYS A 572 -13.14 10.76 40.90
CA LYS A 572 -11.73 10.78 40.48
C LYS A 572 -11.64 11.17 39.01
N TYR A 573 -10.72 12.07 38.70
CA TYR A 573 -10.46 12.46 37.31
C TYR A 573 -9.58 11.42 36.61
N VAL A 574 -10.04 10.95 35.46
CA VAL A 574 -9.38 9.97 34.61
C VAL A 574 -8.99 10.65 33.31
N GLU A 575 -7.70 10.60 32.96
CA GLU A 575 -7.16 11.16 31.72
C GLU A 575 -6.69 10.04 30.81
N THR A 576 -7.14 10.08 29.55
CA THR A 576 -6.99 9.00 28.57
C THR A 576 -6.72 9.58 27.18
N LEU A 577 -6.26 8.74 26.26
CA LEU A 577 -6.25 9.05 24.84
C LEU A 577 -7.42 8.33 24.17
N LEU A 578 -8.28 9.09 23.49
CA LEU A 578 -9.42 8.60 22.74
C LEU A 578 -9.03 8.40 21.28
N SER A 579 -9.39 7.25 20.72
CA SER A 579 -9.35 6.96 19.28
C SER A 579 -10.72 6.48 18.85
N ALA A 580 -11.29 7.08 17.81
CA ALA A 580 -12.59 6.73 17.27
C ALA A 580 -12.43 6.06 15.89
N ASN A 581 -13.19 4.99 15.65
CA ASN A 581 -13.19 4.22 14.41
C ASN A 581 -14.63 3.94 13.99
N LYS A 582 -14.91 3.90 12.69
CA LYS A 582 -16.25 3.57 12.17
C LYS A 582 -16.62 2.12 12.43
N LYS A 583 -17.88 1.88 12.77
CA LYS A 583 -18.52 0.56 12.81
C LYS A 583 -19.18 0.30 11.47
N LEU A 584 -18.87 -0.82 10.83
CA LEU A 584 -19.39 -1.20 9.52
C LEU A 584 -20.29 -2.43 9.64
N ASP A 585 -21.32 -2.49 8.80
CA ASP A 585 -22.16 -3.68 8.60
C ASP A 585 -21.55 -4.65 7.56
N GLU A 586 -22.17 -5.81 7.38
CA GLU A 586 -21.79 -6.85 6.39
C GLU A 586 -21.78 -6.32 4.94
N GLU A 587 -22.59 -5.31 4.65
CA GLU A 587 -22.71 -4.65 3.36
C GLU A 587 -21.74 -3.44 3.23
N GLY A 588 -20.91 -3.19 4.24
CA GLY A 588 -19.95 -2.07 4.27
C GLY A 588 -20.56 -0.71 4.62
N LYS A 589 -21.82 -0.66 5.05
CA LYS A 589 -22.50 0.57 5.51
C LYS A 589 -22.06 0.94 6.93
N ILE A 590 -21.87 2.24 7.19
CA ILE A 590 -21.50 2.74 8.53
C ILE A 590 -22.71 2.69 9.46
N THR A 591 -22.66 1.84 10.48
CA THR A 591 -23.72 1.63 11.49
C THR A 591 -23.45 2.32 12.83
N GLY A 592 -22.31 3.01 12.96
CA GLY A 592 -21.95 3.75 14.17
C GLY A 592 -20.45 4.00 14.33
N VAL A 593 -20.01 4.28 15.55
CA VAL A 593 -18.60 4.56 15.89
C VAL A 593 -18.16 3.78 17.13
N PHE A 594 -17.01 3.12 17.04
CA PHE A 594 -16.27 2.55 18.16
C PHE A 594 -15.24 3.52 18.69
N CYS A 595 -15.19 3.68 20.01
CA CYS A 595 -14.26 4.52 20.73
C CYS A 595 -13.38 3.67 21.65
N PHE A 596 -12.06 3.81 21.47
CA PHE A 596 -11.04 3.14 22.26
C PHE A 596 -10.38 4.15 23.18
N LEU A 597 -10.36 3.85 24.47
CA LEU A 597 -9.62 4.63 25.46
C LEU A 597 -8.31 3.92 25.79
N GLN A 598 -7.21 4.58 25.48
CA GLN A 598 -5.90 4.16 25.95
C GLN A 598 -5.60 4.91 27.25
N ILE A 599 -5.52 4.17 28.36
CA ILE A 599 -5.00 4.70 29.62
C ILE A 599 -3.51 4.95 29.37
N ALA A 600 -3.13 6.22 29.26
CA ALA A 600 -1.77 6.58 28.95
C ALA A 600 -0.88 6.20 30.15
N SER A 601 0.20 5.46 29.89
CA SER A 601 1.20 5.24 30.94
C SER A 601 1.77 6.61 31.36
N PRO A 602 2.18 6.76 32.62
CA PRO A 602 2.72 8.04 33.11
C PRO A 602 3.93 8.51 32.27
N GLU A 603 4.73 7.59 31.70
CA GLU A 603 5.85 7.97 30.83
C GLU A 603 5.40 8.58 29.49
N LEU A 604 4.35 8.02 28.87
CA LEU A 604 3.82 8.54 27.60
C LEU A 604 3.10 9.87 27.80
N GLN A 605 2.40 10.06 28.92
CA GLN A 605 1.78 11.34 29.28
C GLN A 605 2.82 12.44 29.44
N GLN A 606 3.94 12.15 30.12
CA GLN A 606 5.00 13.12 30.33
C GLN A 606 5.68 13.50 29.02
N ALA A 607 5.93 12.52 28.12
CA ALA A 607 6.49 12.80 26.81
C ALA A 607 5.57 13.67 25.93
N LEU A 608 4.27 13.33 25.86
CA LEU A 608 3.30 14.10 25.08
C LEU A 608 3.06 15.50 25.67
N TYR A 609 3.07 15.63 27.01
CA TYR A 609 2.95 16.93 27.67
C TYR A 609 4.16 17.82 27.35
N VAL A 610 5.37 17.27 27.41
CA VAL A 610 6.60 17.99 27.02
C VAL A 610 6.54 18.40 25.55
N GLN A 611 6.13 17.51 24.65
CA GLN A 611 5.98 17.84 23.23
C GLN A 611 4.97 18.98 23.02
N HIS A 612 3.79 18.90 23.63
CA HIS A 612 2.77 19.93 23.51
C HIS A 612 3.24 21.28 24.06
N MET A 613 3.98 21.28 25.18
CA MET A 613 4.58 22.49 25.74
C MET A 613 5.65 23.09 24.81
N LEU A 614 6.46 22.26 24.15
CA LEU A 614 7.44 22.71 23.16
C LEU A 614 6.76 23.30 21.92
N GLU A 615 5.72 22.66 21.40
CA GLU A 615 4.93 23.17 20.27
C GLU A 615 4.25 24.51 20.61
N GLN A 616 3.64 24.62 21.80
CA GLN A 616 3.08 25.88 22.26
C GLN A 616 4.14 26.98 22.42
N ALA A 617 5.32 26.63 22.94
CA ALA A 617 6.43 27.58 23.07
C ALA A 617 6.95 28.02 21.69
N ALA A 618 7.08 27.09 20.74
CA ALA A 618 7.45 27.39 19.36
C ALA A 618 6.40 28.30 18.68
N MET A 619 5.11 27.99 18.85
CA MET A 619 4.02 28.81 18.29
C MET A 619 3.98 30.21 18.90
N LYS A 620 4.23 30.36 20.21
CA LYS A 620 4.36 31.67 20.86
C LYS A 620 5.55 32.45 20.33
N ARG A 621 6.70 31.80 20.13
CA ARG A 621 7.90 32.42 19.52
C ARG A 621 7.62 32.88 18.09
N LEU A 622 6.97 32.05 17.28
CA LEU A 622 6.62 32.39 15.91
C LEU A 622 5.67 33.59 15.86
N LYS A 623 4.62 33.61 16.70
CA LYS A 623 3.72 34.77 16.84
C LYS A 623 4.45 36.05 17.25
N ALA A 624 5.40 35.95 18.18
CA ALA A 624 6.22 37.09 18.59
C ALA A 624 7.11 37.62 17.46
N LEU A 625 7.72 36.74 16.67
CA LEU A 625 8.52 37.12 15.49
C LEU A 625 7.67 37.80 14.42
N THR A 626 6.50 37.26 14.11
CA THR A 626 5.56 37.87 13.16
C THR A 626 5.14 39.28 13.60
N TYR A 627 4.87 39.46 14.91
CA TYR A 627 4.56 40.76 15.48
C TYR A 627 5.73 41.76 15.33
N LEU A 628 6.95 41.36 15.69
CA LEU A 628 8.13 42.22 15.58
C LEU A 628 8.42 42.63 14.13
N ARG A 629 8.27 41.71 13.16
CA ARG A 629 8.43 42.03 11.73
C ARG A 629 7.47 43.12 11.28
N LEU A 630 6.20 43.02 11.69
CA LEU A 630 5.19 44.01 11.34
C LEU A 630 5.50 45.39 11.95
N GLU A 631 5.89 45.41 13.23
CA GLU A 631 6.22 46.65 13.94
C GLU A 631 7.50 47.33 13.44
N ILE A 632 8.44 46.59 12.83
CA ILE A 632 9.63 47.17 12.16
C ILE A 632 9.30 47.64 10.74
N LYS A 633 8.43 46.91 10.02
CA LYS A 633 8.08 47.20 8.62
C LYS A 633 7.35 48.55 8.47
N ASN A 634 6.47 48.89 9.41
CA ASN A 634 5.71 50.15 9.39
C ASN A 634 6.59 51.41 9.46
N PRO A 635 7.47 51.60 10.48
CA PRO A 635 8.36 52.76 10.53
C PRO A 635 9.34 52.79 9.36
N LEU A 636 9.80 51.62 8.88
CA LEU A 636 10.66 51.54 7.70
C LEU A 636 9.96 52.11 6.45
N TYR A 637 8.68 51.78 6.20
CA TYR A 637 7.93 52.39 5.11
C TYR A 637 7.77 53.91 5.26
N GLY A 638 7.68 54.42 6.49
CA GLY A 638 7.71 55.85 6.78
C GLY A 638 9.04 56.51 6.37
N ILE A 639 10.18 55.91 6.73
CA ILE A 639 11.52 56.40 6.36
C ILE A 639 11.72 56.31 4.83
N MET A 640 11.27 55.22 4.20
CA MET A 640 11.32 55.08 2.74
C MET A 640 10.50 56.16 2.02
N PHE A 641 9.33 56.50 2.56
CA PHE A 641 8.49 57.56 2.01
C PHE A 641 9.18 58.92 2.09
N THR A 642 9.72 59.29 3.25
CA THR A 642 10.41 60.58 3.41
C THR A 642 11.66 60.67 2.54
N GLN A 643 12.43 59.58 2.42
CA GLN A 643 13.56 59.52 1.50
C GLN A 643 13.15 59.71 0.05
N LYS A 644 12.13 58.98 -0.44
CA LYS A 644 11.62 59.13 -1.82
C LYS A 644 11.11 60.55 -2.11
N MET A 645 10.65 61.27 -1.09
CA MET A 645 10.31 62.69 -1.23
C MET A 645 11.57 63.57 -1.32
N MET A 646 12.62 63.28 -0.54
CA MET A 646 13.90 64.00 -0.61
C MET A 646 14.63 63.78 -1.95
N GLU A 647 14.56 62.59 -2.53
CA GLU A 647 15.13 62.30 -3.86
C GLU A 647 14.53 63.18 -4.98
N ARG A 648 13.32 63.71 -4.78
CA ARG A 648 12.65 64.61 -5.73
C ARG A 648 13.02 66.09 -5.55
N THR A 649 13.88 66.41 -4.57
CA THR A 649 14.37 67.76 -4.32
C THR A 649 15.74 67.97 -4.94
N ASP A 650 16.14 69.24 -5.11
CA ASP A 650 17.47 69.58 -5.63
C ASP A 650 18.54 69.34 -4.55
N LEU A 651 19.13 68.14 -4.56
CA LEU A 651 20.18 67.72 -3.63
C LEU A 651 21.57 68.08 -4.16
N ARG A 652 22.48 68.48 -3.26
CA ARG A 652 23.92 68.53 -3.56
C ARG A 652 24.48 67.11 -3.72
N GLU A 653 25.58 66.95 -4.46
CA GLU A 653 26.20 65.62 -4.70
C GLU A 653 26.47 64.85 -3.40
N ASP A 654 27.04 65.48 -2.36
CA ASP A 654 27.27 64.83 -1.07
C ASP A 654 25.96 64.36 -0.39
N GLN A 655 24.88 65.14 -0.54
CA GLN A 655 23.57 64.80 0.01
C GLN A 655 22.91 63.68 -0.79
N ARG A 656 23.10 63.67 -2.11
CA ARG A 656 22.63 62.62 -3.00
C ARG A 656 23.29 61.29 -2.67
N GLN A 657 24.61 61.26 -2.47
CA GLN A 657 25.33 60.03 -2.08
C GLN A 657 24.82 59.47 -0.74
N LEU A 658 24.53 60.33 0.25
CA LEU A 658 23.95 59.90 1.53
C LEU A 658 22.54 59.32 1.36
N VAL A 659 21.71 59.93 0.52
CA VAL A 659 20.36 59.44 0.22
C VAL A 659 20.40 58.11 -0.52
N GLU A 660 21.26 57.96 -1.52
CA GLU A 660 21.46 56.71 -2.27
C GLU A 660 21.98 55.59 -1.35
N THR A 661 22.93 55.90 -0.46
CA THR A 661 23.44 54.97 0.56
C THR A 661 22.34 54.52 1.54
N SER A 662 21.48 55.45 1.97
CA SER A 662 20.32 55.15 2.81
C SER A 662 19.33 54.22 2.10
N ALA A 663 19.09 54.44 0.80
CA ALA A 663 18.22 53.60 -0.03
C ALA A 663 18.68 52.13 -0.02
N LEU A 664 19.99 51.92 -0.18
CA LEU A 664 20.58 50.58 -0.21
C LEU A 664 20.45 49.86 1.14
N CYS A 665 20.63 50.58 2.25
CA CYS A 665 20.41 50.03 3.59
C CYS A 665 18.94 49.66 3.83
N GLN A 666 17.98 50.48 3.37
CA GLN A 666 16.55 50.18 3.48
C GLN A 666 16.17 48.95 2.66
N LYS A 667 16.68 48.83 1.43
CA LYS A 667 16.47 47.65 0.57
C LYS A 667 17.01 46.38 1.23
N GLN A 668 18.17 46.45 1.88
CA GLN A 668 18.73 45.34 2.65
C GLN A 668 17.82 44.93 3.82
N ILE A 669 17.29 45.89 4.60
CA ILE A 669 16.39 45.59 5.73
C ILE A 669 15.09 44.94 5.25
N LEU A 670 14.47 45.46 4.18
CA LEU A 670 13.26 44.86 3.62
C LEU A 670 13.49 43.40 3.20
N LYS A 671 14.61 43.14 2.52
CA LYS A 671 14.96 41.79 2.09
C LYS A 671 15.12 40.82 3.26
N ILE A 672 15.70 41.28 4.37
CA ILE A 672 15.84 40.47 5.60
C ILE A 672 14.47 40.25 6.28
N LEU A 673 13.57 41.24 6.26
CA LEU A 673 12.24 41.11 6.86
C LEU A 673 11.30 40.19 6.08
N ASP A 674 11.45 40.13 4.76
CA ASP A 674 10.64 39.29 3.87
C ASP A 674 11.10 37.82 3.86
N ASP A 675 12.27 37.49 4.42
CA ASP A 675 12.75 36.10 4.57
C ASP A 675 11.91 35.31 5.59
N MET A 676 10.90 34.58 5.11
CA MET A 676 9.98 33.86 5.98
C MET A 676 10.59 32.62 6.65
N ASP A 677 11.47 31.89 5.95
CA ASP A 677 12.02 30.61 6.40
C ASP A 677 13.55 30.64 6.52
N LEU A 678 14.06 30.83 7.73
CA LEU A 678 15.49 30.70 8.04
C LEU A 678 16.05 29.30 7.69
N GLU A 679 15.20 28.27 7.78
CA GLU A 679 15.53 26.89 7.40
C GLU A 679 15.97 26.79 5.92
N SER A 680 15.35 27.56 5.02
CA SER A 680 15.74 27.57 3.59
C SER A 680 17.16 28.10 3.35
N ILE A 681 17.59 29.07 4.17
CA ILE A 681 18.95 29.64 4.15
C ILE A 681 19.91 28.65 4.82
N GLU A 682 19.47 27.93 5.84
CA GLU A 682 20.26 26.92 6.50
C GLU A 682 20.51 25.68 5.62
N ASP A 683 19.50 25.23 4.89
CA ASP A 683 19.58 24.06 4.02
C ASP A 683 20.17 24.37 2.64
N GLY A 684 20.31 25.66 2.29
CA GLY A 684 20.98 26.12 1.07
C GLY A 684 20.09 26.10 -0.17
N TYR A 685 18.78 26.28 -0.01
CA TYR A 685 17.80 26.28 -1.11
C TYR A 685 17.21 27.68 -1.40
N LEU A 686 17.90 28.76 -1.01
CA LEU A 686 17.42 30.12 -1.23
C LEU A 686 17.73 30.60 -2.67
N ASP A 687 16.71 31.09 -3.37
CA ASP A 687 16.86 31.74 -4.67
C ASP A 687 17.49 33.14 -4.52
N LEU A 688 18.53 33.44 -5.30
CA LEU A 688 19.23 34.73 -5.29
C LEU A 688 18.67 35.68 -6.34
N ASP A 689 18.43 36.94 -5.96
CA ASP A 689 17.98 37.96 -6.91
C ASP A 689 19.16 38.45 -7.76
N THR A 690 19.04 38.47 -9.08
CA THR A 690 20.08 38.99 -9.96
C THR A 690 19.74 40.41 -10.42
N VAL A 691 20.46 41.41 -9.92
CA VAL A 691 20.28 42.83 -10.26
C VAL A 691 21.63 43.43 -10.67
N GLU A 692 21.60 44.44 -11.55
CA GLU A 692 22.80 45.21 -11.90
C GLU A 692 23.15 46.21 -10.79
N PHE A 693 24.41 46.24 -10.36
CA PHE A 693 24.90 47.17 -9.34
C PHE A 693 26.37 47.54 -9.53
N THR A 694 26.79 48.66 -8.93
CA THR A 694 28.18 49.10 -8.88
C THR A 694 28.81 48.79 -7.52
N LEU A 695 30.08 48.36 -7.53
CA LEU A 695 30.74 47.94 -6.30
C LEU A 695 31.07 49.11 -5.36
N GLY A 696 31.28 50.32 -5.91
CA GLY A 696 31.52 51.53 -5.11
C GLY A 696 30.35 51.85 -4.20
N ALA A 697 29.13 51.96 -4.76
CA ALA A 697 27.93 52.25 -3.99
C ALA A 697 27.62 51.17 -2.94
N LEU A 698 27.90 49.90 -3.25
CA LEU A 698 27.77 48.80 -2.30
C LEU A 698 28.73 48.96 -1.12
N LEU A 699 30.01 49.27 -1.37
CA LEU A 699 31.02 49.42 -0.32
C LEU A 699 30.77 50.65 0.55
N ASP A 700 30.31 51.76 -0.04
CA ASP A 700 29.90 52.95 0.72
C ASP A 700 28.76 52.61 1.69
N ALA A 701 27.76 51.83 1.25
CA ALA A 701 26.67 51.35 2.10
C ALA A 701 27.08 50.31 3.15
N VAL A 702 28.12 49.52 2.88
CA VAL A 702 28.70 48.61 3.89
C VAL A 702 29.42 49.40 4.98
N ILE A 703 30.22 50.39 4.59
CA ILE A 703 31.00 51.20 5.53
C ILE A 703 30.08 52.06 6.39
N SER A 704 29.04 52.67 5.81
CA SER A 704 28.08 53.49 6.55
C SER A 704 27.43 52.75 7.71
N GLN A 705 27.24 51.43 7.60
CA GLN A 705 26.66 50.60 8.67
C GLN A 705 27.62 50.39 9.87
N GLY A 706 28.94 50.56 9.67
CA GLY A 706 29.95 50.46 10.72
C GLY A 706 30.45 51.81 11.26
N MET A 707 30.13 52.94 10.61
CA MET A 707 30.71 54.25 10.92
C MET A 707 30.47 54.70 12.36
N ILE A 708 29.26 54.58 12.90
CA ILE A 708 28.94 55.02 14.26
C ILE A 708 29.80 54.29 15.30
N GLN A 709 29.87 52.95 15.21
CA GLN A 709 30.70 52.14 16.11
C GLN A 709 32.20 52.39 15.93
N SER A 710 32.61 52.77 14.71
CA SER A 710 33.98 53.15 14.39
C SER A 710 34.37 54.46 15.09
N GLU A 711 33.51 55.48 14.99
CA GLU A 711 33.71 56.79 15.61
C GLU A 711 33.78 56.70 17.13
N GLU A 712 32.89 55.91 17.74
CA GLU A 712 32.90 55.64 19.20
C GLU A 712 34.24 55.03 19.68
N LYS A 713 34.91 54.26 18.82
CA LYS A 713 36.20 53.61 19.11
C LYS A 713 37.43 54.34 18.54
N GLY A 714 37.23 55.46 17.84
CA GLY A 714 38.29 56.19 17.15
C GLY A 714 39.00 55.37 16.05
N LEU A 715 38.29 54.48 15.35
CA LEU A 715 38.88 53.65 14.28
C LEU A 715 38.82 54.35 12.92
N GLU A 716 39.88 54.18 12.12
CA GLU A 716 39.91 54.61 10.71
C GLU A 716 39.45 53.47 9.79
N ILE A 717 38.33 53.65 9.09
CA ILE A 717 37.82 52.68 8.10
C ILE A 717 38.06 53.21 6.69
N GLY A 718 38.56 52.35 5.81
CA GLY A 718 38.67 52.67 4.39
C GLY A 718 38.68 51.44 3.50
N TYR A 719 38.44 51.65 2.21
CA TYR A 719 38.52 50.61 1.20
C TYR A 719 39.49 50.97 0.08
N ASP A 720 40.06 49.94 -0.53
CA ASP A 720 40.94 50.03 -1.70
C ASP A 720 40.27 49.28 -2.85
N LEU A 721 39.78 50.04 -3.83
CA LEU A 721 39.05 49.55 -4.99
C LEU A 721 39.85 49.82 -6.28
N PRO A 722 40.22 48.78 -7.06
CA PRO A 722 40.89 48.95 -8.35
C PRO A 722 40.02 49.70 -9.36
N ARG A 723 40.64 50.63 -10.11
CA ARG A 723 39.97 51.49 -11.13
C ARG A 723 39.19 50.68 -12.19
N GLU A 724 39.59 49.44 -12.43
CA GLU A 724 38.98 48.53 -13.41
C GLU A 724 37.55 48.11 -13.05
N ILE A 725 37.17 48.08 -11.77
CA ILE A 725 35.82 47.66 -11.32
C ILE A 725 34.95 48.86 -10.96
N THR A 726 35.55 50.04 -10.70
CA THR A 726 34.84 51.21 -10.15
C THR A 726 33.63 51.62 -10.98
N THR A 727 33.69 51.49 -12.31
CA THR A 727 32.62 51.87 -13.24
C THR A 727 31.94 50.68 -13.94
N THR A 728 32.33 49.44 -13.60
CA THR A 728 31.79 48.24 -14.26
C THR A 728 30.50 47.77 -13.57
N GLY A 729 29.43 47.56 -14.33
CA GLY A 729 28.18 46.97 -13.84
C GLY A 729 28.35 45.48 -13.53
N LEU A 730 28.11 45.09 -12.29
CA LEU A 730 28.11 43.69 -11.83
C LEU A 730 26.67 43.17 -11.72
N TYR A 731 26.44 41.91 -12.09
CA TYR A 731 25.15 41.25 -11.96
C TYR A 731 25.17 40.23 -10.83
N GLY A 732 24.25 40.38 -9.88
CA GLY A 732 24.07 39.46 -8.77
C GLY A 732 23.22 40.05 -7.65
N ASP A 733 23.21 39.37 -6.50
CA ASP A 733 22.40 39.78 -5.36
C ASP A 733 23.10 40.86 -4.51
N GLN A 734 22.91 42.11 -4.91
CA GLN A 734 23.50 43.27 -4.25
C GLN A 734 23.19 43.31 -2.74
N SER A 735 21.93 43.07 -2.36
CA SER A 735 21.48 43.21 -0.97
C SER A 735 22.04 42.10 -0.08
N ARG A 736 22.19 40.87 -0.60
CA ARG A 736 22.85 39.78 0.13
C ARG A 736 24.34 39.99 0.26
N LEU A 737 25.02 40.43 -0.80
CA LEU A 737 26.44 40.75 -0.74
C LEU A 737 26.73 41.89 0.25
N GLN A 738 25.88 42.92 0.26
CA GLN A 738 25.92 44.01 1.23
C GLN A 738 25.73 43.48 2.67
N GLN A 739 24.74 42.61 2.90
CA GLN A 739 24.50 41.96 4.20
C GLN A 739 25.71 41.16 4.68
N ILE A 740 26.31 40.36 3.80
CA ILE A 740 27.52 39.56 4.08
C ILE A 740 28.65 40.49 4.53
N LEU A 741 29.02 41.47 3.70
CA LEU A 741 30.17 42.33 3.97
C LEU A 741 29.96 43.23 5.19
N ALA A 742 28.74 43.75 5.40
CA ALA A 742 28.39 44.56 6.57
C ALA A 742 28.52 43.75 7.88
N ASN A 743 28.02 42.52 7.93
CA ASN A 743 28.13 41.67 9.12
C ASN A 743 29.59 41.33 9.46
N PHE A 744 30.40 41.00 8.46
CA PHE A 744 31.84 40.77 8.66
C PHE A 744 32.54 42.05 9.14
N LEU A 745 32.24 43.22 8.55
CA LEU A 745 32.84 44.49 8.94
C LEU A 745 32.49 44.87 10.38
N VAL A 746 31.20 44.84 10.75
CA VAL A 746 30.73 45.17 12.11
C VAL A 746 31.36 44.26 13.15
N THR A 747 31.45 42.96 12.85
CA THR A 747 32.11 41.99 13.73
C THR A 747 33.60 42.33 13.87
N VAL A 748 34.29 42.68 12.78
CA VAL A 748 35.70 43.12 12.83
C VAL A 748 35.87 44.38 13.68
N ILE A 749 34.99 45.38 13.53
CA ILE A 749 35.00 46.62 14.32
C ILE A 749 34.83 46.31 15.82
N GLN A 750 33.93 45.39 16.17
CA GLN A 750 33.67 44.98 17.55
C GLN A 750 34.92 44.41 18.24
N PHE A 751 35.75 43.64 17.52
CA PHE A 751 36.96 42.99 18.08
C PHE A 751 38.28 43.72 17.77
N THR A 752 38.24 44.83 17.04
CA THR A 752 39.44 45.64 16.78
C THR A 752 39.72 46.55 17.99
N PRO A 753 40.98 46.62 18.48
CA PRO A 753 41.38 47.55 19.53
C PRO A 753 41.19 49.01 19.08
N ALA A 754 40.83 49.90 20.01
CA ALA A 754 40.62 51.33 19.76
C ALA A 754 41.83 52.02 19.10
N GLU A 755 41.58 53.11 18.38
CA GLU A 755 42.60 53.96 17.70
C GLU A 755 43.44 53.22 16.64
N LYS A 756 42.86 52.24 15.96
CA LYS A 756 43.48 51.48 14.88
C LYS A 756 42.68 51.56 13.58
N TRP A 757 43.23 50.97 12.51
CA TRP A 757 42.62 50.99 11.19
C TRP A 757 41.96 49.66 10.82
N VAL A 758 40.92 49.73 9.99
CA VAL A 758 40.30 48.58 9.31
C VAL A 758 40.27 48.87 7.81
N ARG A 759 40.84 47.98 6.99
CA ARG A 759 40.93 48.18 5.55
C ARG A 759 40.28 47.06 4.77
N ILE A 760 39.41 47.42 3.82
CA ILE A 760 38.78 46.49 2.88
C ILE A 760 39.52 46.58 1.55
N LYS A 761 40.26 45.52 1.17
CA LYS A 761 40.92 45.45 -0.14
C LYS A 761 40.10 44.59 -1.09
N VAL A 762 39.83 45.09 -2.29
CA VAL A 762 39.13 44.35 -3.35
C VAL A 762 40.11 43.93 -4.44
N SER A 763 40.11 42.66 -4.83
CA SER A 763 40.97 42.14 -5.90
C SER A 763 40.16 41.32 -6.92
N PRO A 764 39.96 41.81 -8.16
CA PRO A 764 39.27 41.08 -9.21
C PRO A 764 40.19 40.07 -9.91
N THR A 765 39.62 38.98 -10.39
CA THR A 765 40.25 38.06 -11.34
C THR A 765 39.23 37.67 -12.40
N LYS A 766 39.46 38.08 -13.66
CA LYS A 766 38.56 37.77 -14.78
C LYS A 766 38.74 36.32 -15.22
N ARG A 767 37.65 35.57 -15.38
CA ARG A 767 37.66 34.19 -15.90
C ARG A 767 36.68 34.07 -17.07
N HIS A 768 37.15 33.57 -18.20
CA HIS A 768 36.34 33.41 -19.41
C HIS A 768 35.62 32.06 -19.39
N LEU A 769 34.29 32.09 -19.37
CA LEU A 769 33.42 30.94 -19.64
C LEU A 769 32.82 31.21 -21.03
N GLY A 770 33.08 30.37 -22.01
CA GLY A 770 32.71 30.65 -23.42
C GLY A 770 31.24 31.05 -23.62
N GLY A 771 30.96 31.82 -24.68
CA GLY A 771 29.60 32.27 -25.03
C GLY A 771 29.31 33.77 -24.81
N GLY A 772 30.32 34.61 -24.57
CA GLY A 772 30.14 36.07 -24.42
C GLY A 772 29.82 36.54 -22.99
N VAL A 773 29.79 35.64 -22.00
CA VAL A 773 29.56 35.96 -20.59
C VAL A 773 30.88 35.90 -19.82
N TYR A 774 31.30 37.03 -19.26
CA TYR A 774 32.48 37.09 -18.39
C TYR A 774 32.05 36.93 -16.92
N VAL A 775 32.65 35.96 -16.23
CA VAL A 775 32.52 35.83 -14.77
C VAL A 775 33.76 36.44 -14.13
N ILE A 776 33.55 37.38 -13.23
CA ILE A 776 34.62 37.98 -12.43
C ILE A 776 34.57 37.35 -11.05
N ARG A 777 35.68 36.72 -10.67
CA ARG A 777 35.92 36.29 -9.30
C ARG A 777 36.44 37.49 -8.52
N ILE A 778 35.74 37.89 -7.46
CA ILE A 778 36.12 39.03 -6.62
C ILE A 778 36.54 38.52 -5.24
N GLU A 779 37.76 38.86 -4.83
CA GLU A 779 38.25 38.64 -3.47
C GLU A 779 38.10 39.93 -2.65
N PHE A 780 37.33 39.86 -1.56
CA PHE A 780 37.23 40.90 -0.54
C PHE A 780 38.09 40.50 0.65
N ARG A 781 39.05 41.35 1.01
CA ARG A 781 39.93 41.15 2.15
C ARG A 781 39.73 42.24 3.19
N ILE A 782 39.07 41.91 4.30
CA ILE A 782 38.86 42.82 5.43
C ILE A 782 39.98 42.58 6.44
N THR A 783 40.90 43.53 6.59
CA THR A 783 42.10 43.39 7.42
C THR A 783 42.05 44.33 8.62
N HIS A 784 42.39 43.80 9.79
CA HIS A 784 42.51 44.58 11.01
C HIS A 784 43.72 44.13 11.85
N PRO A 785 44.34 45.06 12.61
CA PRO A 785 45.46 44.76 13.51
C PRO A 785 44.99 44.21 14.86
N GLY A 786 45.74 43.26 15.43
CA GLY A 786 45.49 42.72 16.78
C GLY A 786 45.29 41.20 16.82
N PRO A 787 44.85 40.66 17.97
CA PRO A 787 44.77 39.20 18.21
C PRO A 787 43.71 38.48 17.35
N GLY A 788 42.86 39.25 16.65
CA GLY A 788 41.78 38.69 15.85
C GLY A 788 40.53 38.38 16.66
N LEU A 789 39.55 37.75 16.02
CA LEU A 789 38.31 37.31 16.65
C LEU A 789 38.58 36.11 17.56
N PRO A 790 37.80 35.85 18.62
CA PRO A 790 37.93 34.64 19.44
C PRO A 790 37.83 33.36 18.62
N GLU A 791 38.64 32.35 18.93
CA GLU A 791 38.67 31.08 18.17
C GLU A 791 37.33 30.34 18.18
N LYS A 792 36.59 30.37 19.30
CA LYS A 792 35.23 29.82 19.39
C LYS A 792 34.29 30.45 18.36
N LEU A 793 34.41 31.76 18.14
CA LEU A 793 33.55 32.50 17.21
C LEU A 793 33.92 32.20 15.74
N VAL A 794 35.21 32.01 15.45
CA VAL A 794 35.67 31.52 14.14
C VAL A 794 35.14 30.10 13.90
N GLN A 795 35.18 29.21 14.90
CA GLN A 795 34.65 27.85 14.78
C GLN A 795 33.13 27.83 14.57
N GLN A 796 32.38 28.73 15.23
CA GLN A 796 30.94 28.90 15.06
C GLN A 796 30.54 29.32 13.63
N MET A 797 31.42 29.98 12.89
CA MET A 797 31.20 30.25 11.45
C MET A 797 31.22 28.95 10.61
N PHE A 798 31.90 27.91 11.09
CA PHE A 798 32.04 26.65 10.35
C PHE A 798 31.06 25.56 10.77
N ASN A 799 30.68 25.50 12.05
CA ASN A 799 29.87 24.45 12.64
C ASN A 799 28.67 25.03 13.41
N PHE A 800 27.52 24.36 13.31
CA PHE A 800 26.35 24.67 14.13
C PHE A 800 26.55 24.18 15.57
N ASP A 801 26.25 25.03 16.55
CA ASP A 801 26.31 24.74 17.99
C ASP A 801 25.02 25.26 18.66
N PRO A 802 24.29 24.45 19.46
CA PRO A 802 23.06 24.89 20.11
C PRO A 802 23.24 26.09 21.06
N ASP A 803 24.45 26.34 21.58
CA ASP A 803 24.79 27.51 22.43
C ASP A 803 25.49 28.64 21.65
N MET A 804 25.11 28.85 20.38
CA MET A 804 25.71 29.88 19.52
C MET A 804 25.45 31.31 19.99
N SER A 805 26.48 32.15 19.87
CA SER A 805 26.38 33.61 20.06
C SER A 805 25.63 34.26 18.89
N GLN A 806 25.04 35.44 19.10
CA GLN A 806 24.35 36.18 18.04
C GLN A 806 25.29 36.48 16.86
N GLU A 807 26.53 36.85 17.18
CA GLU A 807 27.58 37.12 16.21
C GLU A 807 28.02 35.84 15.48
N GLY A 808 28.17 34.73 16.20
CA GLY A 808 28.50 33.43 15.61
C GLY A 808 27.43 32.94 14.63
N PHE A 809 26.14 33.11 14.98
CA PHE A 809 25.03 32.77 14.09
C PHE A 809 25.00 33.67 12.85
N GLY A 810 25.26 34.97 13.03
CA GLY A 810 25.40 35.92 11.92
C GLY A 810 26.50 35.51 10.93
N LEU A 811 27.68 35.11 11.41
CA LEU A 811 28.78 34.64 10.58
C LEU A 811 28.47 33.32 9.85
N LEU A 812 27.80 32.38 10.53
CA LEU A 812 27.36 31.11 9.93
C LEU A 812 26.42 31.36 8.75
N ILE A 813 25.42 32.23 8.93
CA ILE A 813 24.48 32.61 7.87
C ILE A 813 25.21 33.30 6.72
N CYS A 814 26.13 34.23 7.00
CA CYS A 814 26.92 34.89 5.97
C CYS A 814 27.74 33.89 5.13
N ARG A 815 28.33 32.88 5.76
CA ARG A 815 29.06 31.83 5.04
C ARG A 815 28.13 31.00 4.14
N LYS A 816 26.93 30.63 4.63
CA LYS A 816 25.96 29.90 3.81
C LYS A 816 25.51 30.74 2.60
N LEU A 817 25.26 32.03 2.78
CA LEU A 817 24.95 32.95 1.68
C LEU A 817 26.11 33.07 0.68
N VAL A 818 27.36 33.15 1.15
CA VAL A 818 28.54 33.17 0.27
C VAL A 818 28.64 31.89 -0.57
N ARG A 819 28.31 30.73 0.01
CA ARG A 819 28.28 29.45 -0.73
C ARG A 819 27.20 29.43 -1.82
N LEU A 820 26.03 30.03 -1.58
CA LEU A 820 24.99 30.20 -2.60
C LEU A 820 25.46 31.10 -3.75
N MET A 821 26.35 32.05 -3.47
CA MET A 821 26.99 32.91 -4.47
C MET A 821 28.24 32.27 -5.12
N ASN A 822 28.34 30.92 -5.12
CA ASN A 822 29.50 30.15 -5.61
C ASN A 822 30.85 30.58 -5.01
N GLY A 823 30.82 31.05 -3.77
CA GLY A 823 31.95 31.60 -3.05
C GLY A 823 32.40 30.74 -1.86
N ASP A 824 33.46 31.20 -1.18
CA ASP A 824 33.86 30.67 0.12
C ASP A 824 34.46 31.77 1.02
N VAL A 825 34.51 31.50 2.32
CA VAL A 825 35.05 32.42 3.33
C VAL A 825 36.16 31.73 4.12
N GLN A 826 37.29 32.43 4.27
CA GLN A 826 38.41 32.01 5.09
C GLN A 826 38.79 33.09 6.09
N TYR A 827 39.33 32.65 7.23
CA TYR A 827 39.88 33.55 8.25
C TYR A 827 41.36 33.25 8.44
N LEU A 828 42.19 34.26 8.20
CA LEU A 828 43.64 34.14 8.26
C LEU A 828 44.19 35.00 9.41
N ARG A 829 45.03 34.39 10.25
CA ARG A 829 45.82 35.09 11.27
C ARG A 829 47.30 35.02 10.89
N GLY A 830 47.97 36.15 10.79
CA GLY A 830 49.39 36.18 10.44
C GLY A 830 50.03 37.56 10.51
N GLY A 831 51.28 37.63 10.98
CA GLY A 831 52.09 38.85 10.95
C GLY A 831 51.58 40.03 11.80
N GLY A 832 50.86 39.76 12.90
CA GLY A 832 50.27 40.81 13.75
C GLY A 832 48.95 41.40 13.21
N THR A 833 48.47 40.89 12.08
CA THR A 833 47.19 41.24 11.47
C THR A 833 46.28 40.02 11.34
N SER A 834 44.99 40.27 11.35
CA SER A 834 43.97 39.27 11.09
C SER A 834 43.10 39.72 9.91
N SER A 835 42.75 38.80 9.03
CA SER A 835 41.97 39.12 7.83
C SER A 835 40.90 38.08 7.52
N PHE A 836 39.69 38.56 7.21
CA PHE A 836 38.71 37.76 6.48
C PHE A 836 38.99 37.84 5.00
N VAL A 837 38.93 36.69 4.33
CA VAL A 837 39.03 36.56 2.87
C VAL A 837 37.72 35.96 2.39
N ILE A 838 36.94 36.77 1.69
CA ILE A 838 35.62 36.41 1.15
C ILE A 838 35.75 36.40 -0.36
N VAL A 839 35.43 35.28 -0.99
CA VAL A 839 35.48 35.11 -2.43
C VAL A 839 34.07 34.91 -2.93
N VAL A 840 33.68 35.65 -3.97
CA VAL A 840 32.41 35.48 -4.68
C VAL A 840 32.61 35.53 -6.19
N GLU A 841 31.74 34.85 -6.93
CA GLU A 841 31.72 34.87 -8.39
C GLU A 841 30.50 35.67 -8.87
N LEU A 842 30.73 36.70 -9.68
CA LEU A 842 29.69 37.59 -10.22
C LEU A 842 29.80 37.68 -11.74
N ALA A 843 28.65 37.83 -12.41
CA ALA A 843 28.60 38.03 -13.85
C ALA A 843 28.81 39.52 -14.20
N THR A 844 29.35 39.77 -15.40
CA THR A 844 29.53 41.14 -15.92
C THR A 844 28.98 41.27 -17.34
N GLY A 845 28.32 42.39 -17.62
CA GLY A 845 27.80 42.72 -18.94
C GLY A 845 28.92 43.18 -19.87
N GLN A 846 28.78 42.90 -21.17
CA GLN A 846 29.66 43.49 -22.18
C GLN A 846 29.45 45.01 -22.22
N ASN A 847 30.46 45.78 -21.80
CA ASN A 847 30.65 47.10 -22.38
C ASN A 847 31.45 46.86 -23.68
N GLU A 848 30.76 46.84 -24.81
CA GLU A 848 31.41 47.14 -26.09
C GLU A 848 31.94 48.58 -25.97
N GLU A 849 33.26 48.72 -25.78
CA GLU A 849 33.93 49.99 -26.03
C GLU A 849 33.74 50.33 -27.51
N CYS A 850 32.95 51.38 -27.78
CA CYS A 850 33.01 52.18 -29.00
C CYS A 850 33.90 53.40 -28.74
#